data_AF-J1K1M9-F1
#
_entry.id   AF-J1K1M9-F1
#
_cell.length_a   1.000
_cell.length_b   1.000
_cell.length_c   1.000
_cell.angle_alpha   90.00
_cell.angle_beta   90.00
_cell.angle_gamma   90.00
#
_symmetry.space_group_name_H-M   'P 1'
#
loop_
_entity.id
_entity.type
_entity.pdbx_description
1 polymer ?
#
loop_
_entity_poly.entity_id
_entity_poly.type
_entity_poly.pdbx_seq_one_letter_code
_entity_poly.pdbx_strand_id
1 'polypeptide(L)'
;TAPSFTVQGQSYNNVAAAFGGVNNTLTSQGDTINNIQGDVANIGDQITNIVTTGTAGVVQRVAPTGEDAPATNQLVLTAIDGTAGEPGAAQKLSNLAAATLSSNSTDAVTGAQLFATNTNVTNIDDRVTSVEGNVNTIGDTINNIQGDVTNIGDQITNIVTNGTAGVVQRVAPTGENAPATNQLVLTAIDGTAAQPGVAQRLSNLADGALNAQSTEAVTGAQLFATNTNVTNIDDRVTSVEGNVNNIITNGTAGVVQRVAPEQANGPATDRLVLTAVGGSAGAPGKTQRLSNLSAAELSAESTDAVTGAQLFEANNNVTTINRNVNSYLGGGADIIAGKAPTYTLTSMGSESLTRSTTQDYHDVGSALNALDGNVNYVNNRVDDINTSIGGLQNDALTWNNEAGAYSAIHGGSNSKITNVANGIIDAQSTDAVNGAQIFAMNNQIASFLGGGAGFANGAWRGPTYEVSSISADGSVSSGRYNNVGDALGGLNQSLGNVNDRVGKVEDVVNGGNIDSGDSLKWNNDLNAYDASHGTGSPQNITNVANGKVEAGSTDAVNGGQLWDTNQRIDNIETGIQGVVDNAVMYDKDENGKRTNTMTLQGGDRDKGVTINNVADGRIEEGSKEAINGGQLYSYAKTQMNTVLDESKTYADQRMDEAVASSNRYTDMRFNQLANGVEEAKKEARQAAAIGLAASNLRYFDEPGSIGVAFGSGYWKGESAVAMGAGYTSESG
;
A
#
# COMPACT_ATOMS: atom_id res chain seq x y z
N THR A 1 9.06 -6.37 47.74
CA THR A 1 7.69 -5.80 47.68
C THR A 1 6.93 -6.54 46.59
N ALA A 2 5.78 -7.15 46.90
CA ALA A 2 4.97 -7.81 45.88
C ALA A 2 4.42 -6.76 44.89
N PRO A 3 4.30 -7.07 43.59
CA PRO A 3 3.75 -6.14 42.61
C PRO A 3 2.28 -5.83 42.92
N SER A 4 1.93 -4.55 42.89
CA SER A 4 0.57 -4.03 43.07
C SER A 4 0.02 -3.63 41.70
N PHE A 5 -1.17 -4.09 41.36
CA PHE A 5 -1.89 -3.78 40.11
C PHE A 5 -3.14 -2.98 40.44
N THR A 6 -3.40 -1.88 39.73
CA THR A 6 -4.59 -1.05 39.97
C THR A 6 -5.60 -1.25 38.83
N VAL A 7 -6.83 -1.64 39.17
CA VAL A 7 -7.95 -1.79 38.22
C VAL A 7 -9.11 -0.95 38.75
N GLN A 8 -9.59 0.03 37.97
CA GLN A 8 -10.66 0.97 38.37
C GLN A 8 -10.41 1.67 39.72
N GLY A 9 -9.15 2.06 39.99
CA GLY A 9 -8.78 2.75 41.23
C GLY A 9 -8.65 1.85 42.47
N GLN A 10 -8.93 0.55 42.37
CA GLN A 10 -8.69 -0.43 43.43
C GLN A 10 -7.37 -1.16 43.21
N SER A 11 -6.55 -1.30 44.26
CA SER A 11 -5.24 -1.96 44.19
C SER A 11 -5.34 -3.45 44.57
N TYR A 12 -4.69 -4.29 43.77
CA TYR A 12 -4.67 -5.74 43.90
C TYR A 12 -3.23 -6.24 44.03
N ASN A 13 -3.01 -7.16 44.96
CA ASN A 13 -1.67 -7.51 45.43
C ASN A 13 -1.10 -8.76 44.73
N ASN A 14 -1.88 -9.34 43.80
CA ASN A 14 -1.48 -10.45 42.95
C ASN A 14 -2.27 -10.41 41.65
N VAL A 15 -1.72 -11.05 40.62
CA VAL A 15 -2.25 -11.04 39.25
C VAL A 15 -3.63 -11.69 39.15
N ALA A 16 -3.89 -12.77 39.89
CA ALA A 16 -5.19 -13.46 39.88
C ALA A 16 -6.33 -12.57 40.41
N ALA A 17 -6.06 -11.82 41.49
CA ALA A 17 -7.00 -10.87 42.06
C ALA A 17 -7.25 -9.66 41.14
N ALA A 18 -6.21 -9.19 40.44
CA ALA A 18 -6.35 -8.14 39.44
C ALA A 18 -7.22 -8.58 38.25
N PHE A 19 -7.04 -9.80 37.75
CA PHE A 19 -7.92 -10.37 36.72
C PHE A 19 -9.35 -10.59 37.22
N GLY A 20 -9.54 -10.98 38.49
CA GLY A 20 -10.87 -11.01 39.12
C GLY A 20 -11.54 -9.63 39.17
N GLY A 21 -10.76 -8.57 39.46
CA GLY A 21 -11.22 -7.18 39.41
C GLY A 21 -11.64 -6.73 38.00
N VAL A 22 -10.86 -7.11 36.98
CA VAL A 22 -11.22 -6.89 35.57
C VAL A 22 -12.50 -7.64 35.21
N ASN A 23 -12.64 -8.91 35.61
CA ASN A 23 -13.84 -9.71 35.34
C ASN A 23 -15.09 -9.08 35.96
N ASN A 24 -15.04 -8.66 37.22
CA ASN A 24 -16.16 -7.99 37.88
C ASN A 24 -16.52 -6.64 37.22
N THR A 25 -15.50 -5.90 36.76
CA THR A 25 -15.71 -4.65 36.01
C THR A 25 -16.43 -4.94 34.69
N LEU A 26 -16.00 -5.99 33.99
CA LEU A 26 -16.60 -6.40 32.72
C LEU A 26 -18.04 -6.90 32.90
N THR A 27 -18.32 -7.64 33.99
CA THR A 27 -19.69 -8.04 34.36
C THR A 27 -20.56 -6.82 34.66
N SER A 28 -20.07 -5.87 35.45
CA SER A 28 -20.82 -4.63 35.76
C SER A 28 -21.09 -3.76 34.53
N GLN A 29 -20.13 -3.70 33.60
CA GLN A 29 -20.34 -3.07 32.30
C GLN A 29 -21.39 -3.81 31.46
N GLY A 30 -21.37 -5.15 31.47
CA GLY A 30 -22.40 -5.98 30.83
C GLY A 30 -23.81 -5.73 31.40
N ASP A 31 -23.96 -5.64 32.71
CA ASP A 31 -25.25 -5.31 33.36
C ASP A 31 -25.72 -3.90 32.99
N THR A 32 -24.79 -2.94 32.91
CA THR A 32 -25.09 -1.56 32.49
C THR A 32 -25.59 -1.54 31.04
N ILE A 33 -24.94 -2.29 30.14
CA ILE A 33 -25.34 -2.40 28.74
C ILE A 33 -26.72 -3.06 28.61
N ASN A 34 -27.00 -4.12 29.37
CA ASN A 34 -28.31 -4.77 29.38
C ASN A 34 -29.43 -3.84 29.86
N ASN A 35 -29.16 -3.02 30.89
CA ASN A 35 -30.11 -2.02 31.37
C ASN A 35 -30.37 -0.93 30.32
N ILE A 36 -29.31 -0.41 29.68
CA ILE A 36 -29.44 0.57 28.58
C ILE A 36 -30.26 -0.03 27.42
N GLN A 37 -30.03 -1.31 27.09
CA GLN A 37 -30.78 -1.98 26.03
C GLN A 37 -32.28 -2.13 26.39
N GLY A 38 -32.60 -2.37 27.67
CA GLY A 38 -33.97 -2.35 28.17
C GLY A 38 -34.62 -0.96 28.13
N ASP A 39 -33.89 0.08 28.54
CA ASP A 39 -34.37 1.47 28.49
C ASP A 39 -34.63 1.92 27.05
N VAL A 40 -33.73 1.58 26.12
CA VAL A 40 -33.89 1.88 24.70
C VAL A 40 -35.07 1.16 24.10
N ALA A 41 -35.33 -0.10 24.47
CA ALA A 41 -36.52 -0.83 24.05
C ALA A 41 -37.81 -0.16 24.57
N ASN A 42 -37.85 0.20 25.85
CA ASN A 42 -39.00 0.92 26.44
C ASN A 42 -39.24 2.29 25.78
N ILE A 43 -38.19 3.05 25.49
CA ILE A 43 -38.29 4.32 24.76
C ILE A 43 -38.82 4.08 23.34
N GLY A 44 -38.34 3.01 22.68
CA GLY A 44 -38.84 2.60 21.36
C GLY A 44 -40.34 2.31 21.36
N ASP A 45 -40.82 1.58 22.36
CA ASP A 45 -42.26 1.28 22.52
C ASP A 45 -43.07 2.55 22.84
N GLN A 46 -42.56 3.44 23.69
CA GLN A 46 -43.20 4.73 23.98
C GLN A 46 -43.30 5.63 22.74
N ILE A 47 -42.22 5.75 21.96
CA ILE A 47 -42.22 6.52 20.71
C ILE A 47 -43.21 5.89 19.71
N THR A 48 -43.20 4.57 19.59
CA THR A 48 -44.12 3.85 18.69
C THR A 48 -45.59 4.11 19.07
N ASN A 49 -45.92 4.11 20.37
CA ASN A 49 -47.26 4.45 20.85
C ASN A 49 -47.63 5.92 20.63
N ILE A 50 -46.69 6.86 20.75
CA ILE A 50 -46.93 8.29 20.46
C ILE A 50 -47.21 8.49 18.96
N VAL A 51 -46.40 7.88 18.09
CA VAL A 51 -46.46 8.10 16.63
C VAL A 51 -47.62 7.35 15.98
N THR A 52 -47.88 6.12 16.40
CA THR A 52 -48.77 5.20 15.67
C THR A 52 -50.22 5.25 16.17
N THR A 53 -50.42 5.26 17.49
CA THR A 53 -51.75 5.24 18.11
C THR A 53 -52.13 6.59 18.70
N GLY A 54 -51.15 7.39 19.11
CA GLY A 54 -51.35 8.67 19.78
C GLY A 54 -51.90 8.52 21.20
N THR A 55 -51.67 7.37 21.85
CA THR A 55 -52.24 7.03 23.17
C THR A 55 -51.30 7.38 24.34
N ALA A 56 -50.22 8.11 24.09
CA ALA A 56 -49.25 8.55 25.09
C ALA A 56 -48.85 10.01 24.82
N GLY A 57 -48.54 10.78 25.87
CA GLY A 57 -48.20 12.21 25.81
C GLY A 57 -49.30 13.14 26.32
N VAL A 58 -49.08 14.46 26.28
CA VAL A 58 -50.02 15.50 26.79
C VAL A 58 -51.25 15.72 25.90
N VAL A 59 -51.21 15.24 24.66
CA VAL A 59 -52.34 15.22 23.73
C VAL A 59 -52.53 13.77 23.33
N GLN A 60 -53.61 13.15 23.80
CA GLN A 60 -53.90 11.75 23.53
C GLN A 60 -55.12 11.63 22.62
N ARG A 61 -55.11 10.66 21.72
CA ARG A 61 -56.30 10.24 20.98
C ARG A 61 -57.20 9.40 21.89
N VAL A 62 -58.51 9.64 21.81
CA VAL A 62 -59.49 8.78 22.48
C VAL A 62 -59.44 7.39 21.85
N ALA A 63 -59.23 6.35 22.65
CA ALA A 63 -59.22 4.98 22.16
C ALA A 63 -60.65 4.55 21.77
N PRO A 64 -60.83 3.86 20.62
CA PRO A 64 -62.11 3.25 20.28
C PRO A 64 -62.43 2.14 21.28
N THR A 65 -63.54 2.27 22.01
CA THR A 65 -63.98 1.24 22.96
C THR A 65 -64.86 0.21 22.24
N GLY A 66 -64.29 -0.96 21.94
CA GLY A 66 -64.97 -2.09 21.29
C GLY A 66 -64.27 -2.52 20.00
N GLU A 67 -64.31 -3.82 19.69
CA GLU A 67 -63.57 -4.46 18.59
C GLU A 67 -63.95 -3.94 17.18
N ASP A 68 -65.10 -3.25 17.06
CA ASP A 68 -65.64 -2.66 15.82
C ASP A 68 -65.91 -1.14 15.89
N ALA A 69 -65.40 -0.42 16.91
CA ALA A 69 -65.69 1.00 17.06
C ALA A 69 -64.85 1.86 16.08
N PRO A 70 -65.46 2.78 15.29
CA PRO A 70 -64.73 3.63 14.37
C PRO A 70 -63.75 4.53 15.13
N ALA A 71 -62.57 4.77 14.54
CA ALA A 71 -61.56 5.65 15.12
C ALA A 71 -62.17 7.03 15.44
N THR A 72 -62.28 7.36 16.72
CA THR A 72 -62.69 8.70 17.15
C THR A 72 -61.54 9.67 16.84
N ASN A 73 -61.76 10.60 15.90
CA ASN A 73 -60.83 11.70 15.63
C ASN A 73 -60.96 12.80 16.69
N GLN A 74 -60.93 12.40 17.96
CA GLN A 74 -60.98 13.30 19.10
C GLN A 74 -59.66 13.26 19.84
N LEU A 75 -59.10 14.45 20.07
CA LEU A 75 -57.89 14.66 20.84
C LEU A 75 -58.30 15.21 22.21
N VAL A 76 -57.75 14.63 23.27
CA VAL A 76 -57.97 15.06 24.65
C VAL A 76 -56.62 15.52 25.20
N LEU A 77 -56.62 16.73 25.77
CA LEU A 77 -55.49 17.21 26.55
C LEU A 77 -55.48 16.48 27.89
N THR A 78 -54.40 15.75 28.16
CA THR A 78 -54.23 15.00 29.40
C THR A 78 -53.15 15.67 30.24
N ALA A 79 -53.47 15.93 31.50
CA ALA A 79 -52.49 16.34 32.50
C ALA A 79 -51.55 15.15 32.83
N ILE A 80 -50.47 15.40 33.56
CA ILE A 80 -49.64 14.33 34.12
C ILE A 80 -50.54 13.36 34.90
N ASP A 81 -50.39 12.05 34.67
CA ASP A 81 -51.22 10.95 35.20
C ASP A 81 -52.68 10.86 34.71
N GLY A 82 -53.11 11.71 33.76
CA GLY A 82 -54.44 11.62 33.14
C GLY A 82 -54.50 10.66 31.93
N THR A 83 -55.68 10.11 31.65
CA THR A 83 -55.92 9.27 30.45
C THR A 83 -56.94 9.91 29.52
N ALA A 84 -57.03 9.45 28.28
CA ALA A 84 -58.06 9.93 27.36
C ALA A 84 -59.51 9.63 27.81
N GLY A 85 -59.72 8.61 28.66
CA GLY A 85 -61.03 8.24 29.21
C GLY A 85 -61.40 9.00 30.49
N GLU A 86 -60.41 9.40 31.28
CA GLU A 86 -60.55 10.26 32.45
C GLU A 86 -59.51 11.38 32.38
N PRO A 87 -59.82 12.48 31.64
CA PRO A 87 -58.90 13.60 31.54
C PRO A 87 -58.69 14.23 32.92
N GLY A 88 -57.42 14.53 33.25
CA GLY A 88 -57.05 15.22 34.48
C GLY A 88 -57.48 16.69 34.52
N ALA A 89 -56.70 17.54 35.20
CA ALA A 89 -56.99 18.97 35.29
C ALA A 89 -56.92 19.68 33.92
N ALA A 90 -57.78 20.69 33.72
CA ALA A 90 -57.85 21.49 32.50
C ALA A 90 -56.48 22.10 32.13
N GLN A 91 -56.11 22.01 30.85
CA GLN A 91 -54.83 22.48 30.34
C GLN A 91 -55.00 23.77 29.54
N LYS A 92 -54.06 24.71 29.71
CA LYS A 92 -54.00 25.94 28.92
C LYS A 92 -53.13 25.72 27.69
N LEU A 93 -53.71 25.84 26.50
CA LEU A 93 -52.95 25.98 25.25
C LEU A 93 -52.52 27.44 25.06
N SER A 94 -51.22 27.66 24.88
CA SER A 94 -50.65 29.00 24.65
C SER A 94 -49.68 28.97 23.46
N ASN A 95 -49.31 30.15 22.95
CA ASN A 95 -48.50 30.31 21.73
C ASN A 95 -49.20 29.85 20.43
N LEU A 96 -50.53 29.93 20.38
CA LEU A 96 -51.27 29.77 19.13
C LEU A 96 -51.14 31.04 18.28
N ALA A 97 -50.84 30.87 16.99
CA ALA A 97 -50.94 31.97 16.04
C ALA A 97 -52.40 32.39 15.86
N ALA A 98 -52.63 33.67 15.55
CA ALA A 98 -53.99 34.14 15.24
C ALA A 98 -54.51 33.41 13.99
N ALA A 99 -55.65 32.72 14.12
CA ALA A 99 -56.28 32.00 13.03
C ALA A 99 -56.72 32.94 11.90
N THR A 100 -56.65 32.49 10.65
CA THR A 100 -57.32 33.21 9.56
C THR A 100 -58.83 32.93 9.65
N LEU A 101 -59.62 33.97 9.94
CA LEU A 101 -61.07 33.84 10.13
C LEU A 101 -61.78 33.76 8.78
N SER A 102 -62.36 32.59 8.48
CA SER A 102 -63.20 32.36 7.29
C SER A 102 -64.31 31.35 7.62
N SER A 103 -65.34 31.25 6.77
CA SER A 103 -66.49 30.36 6.99
C SER A 103 -66.14 28.87 7.08
N ASN A 104 -64.98 28.48 6.55
CA ASN A 104 -64.52 27.08 6.49
C ASN A 104 -63.24 26.86 7.30
N SER A 105 -62.80 27.86 8.08
CA SER A 105 -61.58 27.75 8.88
C SER A 105 -61.77 26.71 9.98
N THR A 106 -60.83 25.76 10.07
CA THR A 106 -60.75 24.76 11.14
C THR A 106 -59.64 25.09 12.15
N ASP A 107 -59.06 26.29 12.05
CA ASP A 107 -58.00 26.75 12.93
C ASP A 107 -58.55 27.08 14.32
N ALA A 108 -57.75 26.80 15.36
CA ALA A 108 -58.09 27.19 16.72
C ALA A 108 -57.95 28.72 16.90
N VAL A 109 -59.00 29.36 17.40
CA VAL A 109 -59.00 30.81 17.67
C VAL A 109 -58.26 31.14 18.95
N THR A 110 -57.51 32.24 18.94
CA THR A 110 -56.78 32.72 20.11
C THR A 110 -57.66 33.55 21.05
N GLY A 111 -57.24 33.69 22.31
CA GLY A 111 -57.90 34.57 23.26
C GLY A 111 -57.95 36.03 22.81
N ALA A 112 -56.96 36.50 22.06
CA ALA A 112 -56.95 37.86 21.50
C ALA A 112 -58.05 38.07 20.44
N GLN A 113 -58.31 37.07 19.60
CA GLN A 113 -59.37 37.13 18.58
C GLN A 113 -60.76 37.09 19.22
N LEU A 114 -60.97 36.26 20.25
CA LEU A 114 -62.23 36.24 21.00
C LEU A 114 -62.43 37.54 21.79
N PHE A 115 -61.37 38.12 22.34
CA PHE A 115 -61.42 39.39 23.05
C PHE A 115 -61.82 40.56 22.13
N ALA A 116 -61.31 40.60 20.89
CA ALA A 116 -61.72 41.59 19.90
C ALA A 116 -63.22 41.48 19.58
N THR A 117 -63.74 40.26 19.40
CA THR A 117 -65.18 40.01 19.23
C THR A 117 -65.98 40.46 20.45
N ASN A 118 -65.54 40.12 21.66
CA ASN A 118 -66.24 40.52 22.90
C ASN A 118 -66.24 42.04 23.09
N THR A 119 -65.17 42.74 22.70
CA THR A 119 -65.13 44.21 22.71
C THR A 119 -66.19 44.79 21.79
N ASN A 120 -66.38 44.21 20.60
CA ASN A 120 -67.44 44.62 19.68
C ASN A 120 -68.83 44.34 20.26
N VAL A 121 -69.03 43.22 20.99
CA VAL A 121 -70.28 42.91 21.68
C VAL A 121 -70.56 43.92 22.80
N THR A 122 -69.57 44.29 23.61
CA THR A 122 -69.71 45.34 24.63
C THR A 122 -70.06 46.69 24.01
N ASN A 123 -69.43 47.07 22.90
CA ASN A 123 -69.79 48.31 22.20
C ASN A 123 -71.24 48.29 21.66
N ILE A 124 -71.76 47.12 21.29
CA ILE A 124 -73.16 46.96 20.89
C ILE A 124 -74.07 47.10 22.12
N ASP A 125 -73.70 46.49 23.25
CA ASP A 125 -74.43 46.60 24.52
C ASP A 125 -74.55 48.06 24.98
N ASP A 126 -73.44 48.81 24.98
CA ASP A 126 -73.43 50.25 25.31
C ASP A 126 -74.36 51.06 24.39
N ARG A 127 -74.38 50.74 23.09
CA ARG A 127 -75.30 51.37 22.13
C ARG A 127 -76.75 51.01 22.42
N VAL A 128 -77.05 49.77 22.79
CA VAL A 128 -78.39 49.33 23.17
C VAL A 128 -78.84 50.07 24.44
N THR A 129 -78.00 50.16 25.47
CA THR A 129 -78.30 50.94 26.69
C THR A 129 -78.56 52.42 26.40
N SER A 130 -77.80 53.03 25.48
CA SER A 130 -78.05 54.41 25.05
C SER A 130 -79.40 54.55 24.32
N VAL A 131 -79.77 53.59 23.48
CA VAL A 131 -81.08 53.57 22.81
C VAL A 131 -82.21 53.41 23.83
N GLU A 132 -82.07 52.53 24.82
CA GLU A 132 -83.03 52.39 25.93
C GLU A 132 -83.21 53.71 26.70
N GLY A 133 -82.13 54.45 26.97
CA GLY A 133 -82.20 55.77 27.60
C GLY A 133 -82.98 56.80 26.77
N ASN A 134 -82.78 56.82 25.45
CA ASN A 134 -83.53 57.69 24.54
C ASN A 134 -85.03 57.31 24.51
N VAL A 135 -85.35 56.01 24.49
CA VAL A 135 -86.73 55.52 24.51
C VAL A 135 -87.44 55.93 25.80
N ASN A 136 -86.78 55.83 26.96
CA ASN A 136 -87.34 56.28 28.24
C ASN A 136 -87.63 57.79 28.24
N THR A 137 -86.71 58.61 27.71
CA THR A 137 -86.90 60.08 27.61
C THR A 137 -88.08 60.46 26.72
N ILE A 138 -88.28 59.73 25.62
CA ILE A 138 -89.45 59.89 24.74
C ILE A 138 -90.73 59.51 25.51
N GLY A 139 -90.71 58.43 26.29
CA GLY A 139 -91.82 58.02 27.16
C GLY A 139 -92.25 59.12 28.14
N ASP A 140 -91.29 59.75 28.82
CA ASP A 140 -91.56 60.86 29.74
C ASP A 140 -92.18 62.07 29.03
N THR A 141 -91.69 62.39 27.82
CA THR A 141 -92.22 63.50 27.01
C THR A 141 -93.67 63.25 26.60
N ILE A 142 -94.01 62.02 26.22
CA ILE A 142 -95.39 61.62 25.87
C ILE A 142 -96.31 61.76 27.08
N ASN A 143 -95.87 61.33 28.26
CA ASN A 143 -96.65 61.48 29.50
C ASN A 143 -96.94 62.94 29.85
N ASN A 144 -95.97 63.85 29.64
CA ASN A 144 -96.16 65.29 29.86
C ASN A 144 -97.18 65.89 28.88
N ILE A 145 -97.09 65.57 27.59
CA ILE A 145 -98.06 66.03 26.57
C ILE A 145 -99.47 65.54 26.89
N GLN A 146 -99.60 64.29 27.36
CA GLN A 146 -100.89 63.74 27.78
C GLN A 146 -101.50 64.56 28.92
N GLY A 147 -100.70 65.02 29.88
CA GLY A 147 -101.14 65.92 30.96
C GLY A 147 -101.64 67.27 30.48
N ASP A 148 -100.91 67.92 29.55
CA ASP A 148 -101.32 69.21 28.98
C ASP A 148 -102.63 69.11 28.18
N VAL A 149 -102.80 68.03 27.42
CA VAL A 149 -104.03 67.76 26.66
C VAL A 149 -105.22 67.52 27.59
N THR A 150 -105.05 66.82 28.71
CA THR A 150 -106.10 66.68 29.74
C THR A 150 -106.48 68.04 30.33
N ASN A 151 -105.51 68.89 30.67
CA ASN A 151 -105.78 70.24 31.21
C ASN A 151 -106.54 71.15 30.23
N ILE A 152 -106.19 71.12 28.94
CA ILE A 152 -106.90 71.89 27.91
C ILE A 152 -108.33 71.37 27.73
N GLY A 153 -108.53 70.05 27.80
CA GLY A 153 -109.85 69.41 27.77
C GLY A 153 -110.77 69.90 28.89
N ASP A 154 -110.23 70.02 30.11
CA ASP A 154 -110.96 70.54 31.27
C ASP A 154 -111.30 72.03 31.13
N GLN A 155 -110.40 72.84 30.57
CA GLN A 155 -110.64 74.27 30.31
C GLN A 155 -111.76 74.51 29.28
N ILE A 156 -111.76 73.75 28.19
CA ILE A 156 -112.78 73.88 27.13
C ILE A 156 -114.14 73.41 27.64
N THR A 157 -114.19 72.32 28.42
CA THR A 157 -115.42 71.83 29.04
C THR A 157 -116.04 72.88 29.97
N ASN A 158 -115.21 73.60 30.76
CA ASN A 158 -115.68 74.69 31.61
C ASN A 158 -116.24 75.89 30.84
N ILE A 159 -115.63 76.27 29.70
CA ILE A 159 -116.12 77.40 28.87
C ILE A 159 -117.46 77.06 28.21
N VAL A 160 -117.58 75.85 27.66
CA VAL A 160 -118.76 75.45 26.87
C VAL A 160 -119.97 75.14 27.76
N THR A 161 -119.77 74.64 28.99
CA THR A 161 -120.88 74.22 29.86
C THR A 161 -121.33 75.29 30.87
N ASN A 162 -120.43 76.14 31.41
CA ASN A 162 -120.74 76.97 32.59
C ASN A 162 -120.57 78.50 32.45
N GLY A 163 -119.91 79.02 31.42
CA GLY A 163 -119.96 80.46 31.06
C GLY A 163 -119.57 81.49 32.14
N THR A 164 -118.54 81.24 32.96
CA THR A 164 -118.18 82.08 34.12
C THR A 164 -116.90 82.94 34.01
N ALA A 165 -116.44 83.34 32.82
CA ALA A 165 -115.40 84.39 32.68
C ALA A 165 -115.52 85.27 31.39
N GLY A 166 -115.65 86.61 31.55
CA GLY A 166 -115.67 87.65 30.47
C GLY A 166 -116.53 88.92 30.77
N VAL A 167 -116.35 90.04 30.03
CA VAL A 167 -116.92 91.41 30.27
C VAL A 167 -118.46 91.57 30.12
N VAL A 168 -119.19 90.50 29.88
CA VAL A 168 -120.64 90.44 30.05
C VAL A 168 -120.91 89.18 30.87
N GLN A 169 -120.93 89.32 32.19
CA GLN A 169 -121.16 88.19 33.10
C GLN A 169 -122.66 87.88 33.18
N ARG A 170 -123.02 86.59 33.20
CA ARG A 170 -124.37 86.13 33.49
C ARG A 170 -124.36 85.44 34.86
N VAL A 171 -124.82 86.13 35.89
CA VAL A 171 -125.00 85.53 37.22
C VAL A 171 -126.25 84.63 37.17
N ALA A 172 -126.10 83.35 37.52
CA ALA A 172 -127.22 82.42 37.63
C ALA A 172 -128.04 82.71 38.91
N PRO A 173 -129.37 82.84 38.84
CA PRO A 173 -130.21 83.12 40.00
C PRO A 173 -130.56 81.84 40.78
N THR A 174 -130.36 81.85 42.10
CA THR A 174 -130.96 80.89 43.04
C THR A 174 -132.29 81.44 43.56
N GLY A 175 -133.39 80.74 43.33
CA GLY A 175 -134.66 80.98 44.01
C GLY A 175 -135.87 80.98 43.09
N GLU A 176 -136.84 80.14 43.43
CA GLU A 176 -138.06 79.79 42.67
C GLU A 176 -138.98 80.98 42.40
N ASN A 177 -139.37 81.11 41.12
CA ASN A 177 -140.48 81.92 40.57
C ASN A 177 -140.33 83.46 40.49
N ALA A 178 -139.37 83.94 39.68
CA ALA A 178 -139.34 85.33 39.18
C ALA A 178 -139.18 85.39 37.63
N PRO A 179 -139.78 86.40 36.93
CA PRO A 179 -140.00 86.39 35.48
C PRO A 179 -138.76 86.79 34.67
N ALA A 180 -138.64 86.21 33.48
CA ALA A 180 -137.61 86.53 32.49
C ALA A 180 -137.88 87.92 31.87
N THR A 181 -137.08 88.91 32.25
CA THR A 181 -137.09 90.23 31.58
C THR A 181 -135.67 90.67 31.25
N ASN A 182 -135.35 90.57 29.95
CA ASN A 182 -134.28 91.32 29.30
C ASN A 182 -134.84 92.73 28.99
N GLN A 183 -134.50 93.80 29.73
CA GLN A 183 -134.33 95.17 29.17
C GLN A 183 -133.95 96.30 30.16
N LEU A 184 -133.26 97.28 29.56
CA LEU A 184 -132.79 98.63 29.95
C LEU A 184 -133.93 99.68 30.02
N VAL A 185 -133.85 100.75 30.84
CA VAL A 185 -134.43 102.13 30.64
C VAL A 185 -134.18 103.04 31.87
N LEU A 186 -134.03 104.38 31.71
CA LEU A 186 -134.61 105.39 32.65
C LEU A 186 -134.97 106.75 31.96
N THR A 187 -136.13 107.31 32.34
CA THR A 187 -136.70 108.65 32.02
C THR A 187 -136.93 109.41 33.33
N ALA A 188 -136.95 110.76 33.35
CA ALA A 188 -137.50 111.57 34.46
C ALA A 188 -138.38 112.72 33.91
N ILE A 189 -139.68 112.77 34.24
CA ILE A 189 -140.41 113.47 35.33
C ILE A 189 -140.80 114.93 34.97
N ASP A 190 -142.13 115.17 34.90
CA ASP A 190 -142.88 116.46 34.82
C ASP A 190 -143.21 117.15 33.46
N GLY A 191 -143.69 116.44 32.43
CA GLY A 191 -144.29 117.11 31.26
C GLY A 191 -145.35 116.32 30.48
N THR A 192 -146.60 116.77 30.52
CA THR A 192 -147.69 116.49 29.55
C THR A 192 -147.78 117.69 28.58
N ALA A 193 -148.34 117.69 27.36
CA ALA A 193 -148.97 116.76 26.43
C ALA A 193 -148.90 117.43 25.02
N ALA A 194 -149.09 116.68 23.93
CA ALA A 194 -150.11 116.96 22.88
C ALA A 194 -149.78 116.33 21.51
N GLN A 195 -150.83 115.87 20.83
CA GLN A 195 -150.90 115.20 19.51
C GLN A 195 -150.83 116.20 18.31
N PRO A 196 -151.17 115.82 17.05
CA PRO A 196 -150.30 115.37 15.96
C PRO A 196 -150.16 116.40 14.80
N GLY A 197 -149.04 116.38 14.04
CA GLY A 197 -149.02 116.91 12.66
C GLY A 197 -147.89 117.86 12.22
N VAL A 198 -146.94 118.25 13.07
CA VAL A 198 -145.76 119.03 12.62
C VAL A 198 -144.49 118.53 13.30
N ALA A 199 -143.42 118.32 12.54
CA ALA A 199 -142.11 117.93 13.07
C ALA A 199 -141.58 118.99 14.04
N GLN A 200 -141.16 118.56 15.23
CA GLN A 200 -140.56 119.43 16.23
C GLN A 200 -139.03 119.31 16.18
N ARG A 201 -138.33 120.45 16.23
CA ARG A 201 -136.89 120.47 16.44
C ARG A 201 -136.59 120.25 17.92
N LEU A 202 -135.89 119.17 18.24
CA LEU A 202 -135.20 119.00 19.52
C LEU A 202 -133.94 119.89 19.50
N SER A 203 -133.99 121.01 20.22
CA SER A 203 -132.84 121.93 20.39
C SER A 203 -132.32 121.87 21.83
N ASN A 204 -131.03 122.16 22.04
CA ASN A 204 -130.28 121.92 23.30
C ASN A 204 -129.97 120.44 23.66
N LEU A 205 -129.93 119.51 22.70
CA LEU A 205 -129.25 118.22 22.94
C LEU A 205 -127.75 118.46 23.08
N ALA A 206 -127.14 117.91 24.13
CA ALA A 206 -125.69 117.70 24.17
C ALA A 206 -125.30 116.60 23.17
N ASP A 207 -124.09 116.68 22.64
CA ASP A 207 -123.56 115.68 21.71
C ASP A 207 -123.56 114.29 22.35
N GLY A 208 -124.33 113.36 21.79
CA GLY A 208 -124.44 111.98 22.30
C GLY A 208 -123.16 111.18 22.03
N ALA A 209 -122.73 110.31 22.93
CA ALA A 209 -121.54 109.49 22.71
C ALA A 209 -121.69 108.60 21.46
N LEU A 210 -120.78 108.72 20.48
CA LEU A 210 -120.84 108.00 19.20
C LEU A 210 -120.05 106.68 19.29
N ASN A 211 -120.70 105.59 19.72
CA ASN A 211 -120.18 104.22 19.65
C ASN A 211 -121.32 103.20 19.43
N ALA A 212 -121.01 101.97 19.04
CA ALA A 212 -122.00 101.01 18.54
C ALA A 212 -123.06 100.55 19.58
N GLN A 213 -122.80 100.76 20.88
CA GLN A 213 -123.69 100.40 21.98
C GLN A 213 -124.46 101.60 22.54
N SER A 214 -124.14 102.82 22.10
CA SER A 214 -124.82 104.04 22.52
C SER A 214 -126.25 104.08 21.99
N THR A 215 -127.20 104.36 22.87
CA THR A 215 -128.61 104.61 22.52
C THR A 215 -128.95 106.10 22.61
N GLU A 216 -127.93 106.97 22.67
CA GLU A 216 -128.07 108.43 22.82
C GLU A 216 -128.44 109.10 21.49
N ALA A 217 -129.15 110.24 21.55
CA ALA A 217 -129.59 110.97 20.36
C ALA A 217 -128.47 111.87 19.81
N VAL A 218 -128.21 111.80 18.50
CA VAL A 218 -127.16 112.58 17.83
C VAL A 218 -127.62 113.99 17.45
N THR A 219 -126.73 114.99 17.61
CA THR A 219 -127.03 116.41 17.31
C THR A 219 -126.74 116.78 15.85
N GLY A 220 -127.24 117.95 15.42
CA GLY A 220 -126.91 118.51 14.10
C GLY A 220 -125.42 118.82 13.91
N ALA A 221 -124.68 119.11 14.99
CA ALA A 221 -123.23 119.34 14.93
C ALA A 221 -122.46 118.03 14.65
N GLN A 222 -122.86 116.93 15.29
CA GLN A 222 -122.27 115.60 15.07
C GLN A 222 -122.53 115.07 13.66
N LEU A 223 -123.71 115.36 13.09
CA LEU A 223 -124.02 114.99 11.71
C LEU A 223 -123.22 115.81 10.68
N PHE A 224 -122.99 117.11 10.93
CA PHE A 224 -122.14 117.95 10.07
C PHE A 224 -120.67 117.52 10.09
N ALA A 225 -120.13 117.13 11.26
CA ALA A 225 -118.78 116.58 11.39
C ALA A 225 -118.63 115.24 10.63
N THR A 226 -119.65 114.38 10.70
CA THR A 226 -119.69 113.13 9.93
C THR A 226 -119.70 113.41 8.42
N ASN A 227 -120.51 114.36 7.94
CA ASN A 227 -120.55 114.71 6.51
C ASN A 227 -119.22 115.30 6.02
N THR A 228 -118.50 116.06 6.85
CA THR A 228 -117.16 116.56 6.52
C THR A 228 -116.14 115.42 6.39
N ASN A 229 -116.22 114.40 7.25
CA ASN A 229 -115.37 113.21 7.16
C ASN A 229 -115.67 112.36 5.92
N VAL A 230 -116.93 112.31 5.46
CA VAL A 230 -117.30 111.60 4.22
C VAL A 230 -116.69 112.28 2.99
N THR A 231 -116.64 113.61 2.93
CA THR A 231 -115.93 114.34 1.85
C THR A 231 -114.42 114.06 1.87
N ASN A 232 -113.79 114.00 3.05
CA ASN A 232 -112.37 113.64 3.17
C ASN A 232 -112.07 112.17 2.77
N ILE A 233 -113.05 111.26 2.90
CA ILE A 233 -112.91 109.87 2.46
C ILE A 233 -112.91 109.79 0.93
N ASP A 234 -113.73 110.60 0.26
CA ASP A 234 -113.77 110.68 -1.21
C ASP A 234 -112.39 111.08 -1.80
N ASP A 235 -111.77 112.13 -1.25
CA ASP A 235 -110.42 112.57 -1.62
C ASP A 235 -109.34 111.49 -1.40
N ARG A 236 -109.45 110.72 -0.30
CA ARG A 236 -108.53 109.61 0.00
C ARG A 236 -108.70 108.45 -0.97
N VAL A 237 -109.93 108.15 -1.41
CA VAL A 237 -110.21 107.10 -2.40
C VAL A 237 -109.62 107.47 -3.75
N THR A 238 -109.75 108.73 -4.19
CA THR A 238 -109.10 109.23 -5.42
C THR A 238 -107.56 109.14 -5.35
N SER A 239 -106.94 109.39 -4.19
CA SER A 239 -105.50 109.21 -4.00
C SER A 239 -105.05 107.74 -4.02
N VAL A 240 -105.87 106.82 -3.47
CA VAL A 240 -105.57 105.38 -3.47
C VAL A 240 -105.64 104.80 -4.89
N GLU A 241 -106.62 105.23 -5.69
CA GLU A 241 -106.68 104.86 -7.12
C GLU A 241 -105.41 105.30 -7.89
N GLY A 242 -104.87 106.49 -7.59
CA GLY A 242 -103.61 106.96 -8.17
C GLY A 242 -102.38 106.13 -7.80
N ASN A 243 -102.27 105.70 -6.54
CA ASN A 243 -101.14 104.88 -6.06
C ASN A 243 -101.19 103.45 -6.62
N VAL A 244 -102.37 102.84 -6.70
CA VAL A 244 -102.54 101.49 -7.25
C VAL A 244 -102.18 101.45 -8.73
N ASN A 245 -102.58 102.46 -9.51
CA ASN A 245 -102.24 102.55 -10.94
C ASN A 245 -100.72 102.69 -11.20
N ASN A 246 -99.98 103.40 -10.34
CA ASN A 246 -98.52 103.49 -10.46
C ASN A 246 -97.79 102.18 -10.14
N ILE A 247 -98.26 101.43 -9.13
CA ILE A 247 -97.70 100.11 -8.76
C ILE A 247 -97.85 99.11 -9.92
N ILE A 248 -99.02 99.08 -10.55
CA ILE A 248 -99.34 98.13 -11.62
C ILE A 248 -98.63 98.48 -12.94
N THR A 249 -98.47 99.78 -13.25
CA THR A 249 -98.01 100.21 -14.59
C THR A 249 -96.51 100.50 -14.66
N ASN A 250 -95.90 101.03 -13.59
CA ASN A 250 -94.52 101.53 -13.64
C ASN A 250 -93.54 100.78 -12.72
N GLY A 251 -94.01 99.99 -11.76
CA GLY A 251 -93.16 99.17 -10.88
C GLY A 251 -92.15 99.94 -10.02
N THR A 252 -92.31 101.26 -9.86
CA THR A 252 -91.37 102.17 -9.19
C THR A 252 -91.65 102.37 -7.69
N ALA A 253 -92.60 101.65 -7.10
CA ALA A 253 -92.93 101.72 -5.67
C ALA A 253 -92.97 100.32 -5.03
N GLY A 254 -92.10 100.05 -4.06
CA GLY A 254 -91.99 98.78 -3.33
C GLY A 254 -90.58 98.47 -2.81
N VAL A 255 -90.44 97.38 -2.03
CA VAL A 255 -89.16 96.89 -1.48
C VAL A 255 -88.26 96.19 -2.50
N VAL A 256 -88.82 95.82 -3.65
CA VAL A 256 -88.09 95.25 -4.79
C VAL A 256 -88.35 96.19 -5.96
N GLN A 257 -87.33 96.95 -6.36
CA GLN A 257 -87.42 97.90 -7.48
C GLN A 257 -86.60 97.38 -8.65
N ARG A 258 -87.14 97.53 -9.86
CA ARG A 258 -86.37 97.36 -11.09
C ARG A 258 -85.49 98.59 -11.27
N VAL A 259 -84.20 98.38 -11.54
CA VAL A 259 -83.30 99.49 -11.87
C VAL A 259 -83.79 100.15 -13.17
N ALA A 260 -83.85 101.48 -13.19
CA ALA A 260 -84.25 102.23 -14.37
C ALA A 260 -83.19 102.05 -15.48
N PRO A 261 -83.57 101.86 -16.75
CA PRO A 261 -82.62 101.79 -17.85
C PRO A 261 -81.85 103.12 -17.94
N GLU A 262 -80.53 103.06 -18.15
CA GLU A 262 -79.65 104.24 -18.19
C GLU A 262 -79.98 105.23 -19.32
N GLN A 263 -80.90 104.88 -20.24
CA GLN A 263 -81.44 105.78 -21.25
C GLN A 263 -82.95 105.59 -21.45
N ALA A 264 -83.66 106.69 -21.70
CA ALA A 264 -85.09 106.70 -22.01
C ALA A 264 -85.34 105.86 -23.28
N ASN A 265 -85.94 104.68 -23.10
CA ASN A 265 -86.30 103.66 -24.12
C ASN A 265 -85.33 102.48 -24.33
N GLY A 266 -84.35 102.23 -23.45
CA GLY A 266 -83.59 100.96 -23.45
C GLY A 266 -84.39 99.76 -22.90
N PRO A 267 -84.09 98.51 -23.29
CA PRO A 267 -84.73 97.33 -22.71
C PRO A 267 -84.52 97.30 -21.20
N ALA A 268 -85.53 96.81 -20.49
CA ALA A 268 -85.51 96.60 -19.05
C ALA A 268 -84.18 95.98 -18.57
N THR A 269 -83.46 96.62 -17.65
CA THR A 269 -82.36 95.91 -16.98
C THR A 269 -82.96 94.86 -16.06
N ASP A 270 -82.60 93.58 -16.23
CA ASP A 270 -82.92 92.45 -15.34
C ASP A 270 -82.13 92.52 -14.02
N ARG A 271 -82.11 93.71 -13.42
CA ARG A 271 -81.44 93.98 -12.14
C ARG A 271 -82.48 94.47 -11.15
N LEU A 272 -82.69 93.67 -10.11
CA LEU A 272 -83.55 93.97 -8.97
C LEU A 272 -82.69 94.48 -7.82
N VAL A 273 -83.08 95.59 -7.21
CA VAL A 273 -82.44 96.10 -5.99
C VAL A 273 -83.45 96.03 -4.86
N LEU A 274 -83.06 95.36 -3.76
CA LEU A 274 -83.85 95.33 -2.54
C LEU A 274 -83.62 96.63 -1.74
N THR A 275 -84.72 97.31 -1.39
CA THR A 275 -84.74 98.52 -0.59
C THR A 275 -85.69 98.31 0.60
N ALA A 276 -85.30 98.74 1.81
CA ALA A 276 -86.16 98.63 2.99
C ALA A 276 -87.40 99.55 2.89
N VAL A 277 -88.52 99.15 3.52
CA VAL A 277 -89.76 99.94 3.56
C VAL A 277 -89.48 101.32 4.16
N GLY A 278 -89.64 102.38 3.34
CA GLY A 278 -89.47 103.78 3.77
C GLY A 278 -88.03 104.33 3.71
N GLY A 279 -87.05 103.58 3.23
CA GLY A 279 -85.67 104.07 3.04
C GLY A 279 -85.39 104.52 1.59
N SER A 280 -84.54 105.55 1.40
CA SER A 280 -83.84 105.73 0.12
C SER A 280 -82.84 104.59 -0.05
N ALA A 281 -82.77 104.01 -1.25
CA ALA A 281 -81.78 102.99 -1.58
C ALA A 281 -80.38 103.51 -1.19
N GLY A 282 -79.66 102.75 -0.35
CA GLY A 282 -78.24 103.04 -0.13
C GLY A 282 -77.55 103.09 -1.49
N ALA A 283 -76.70 104.10 -1.70
CA ALA A 283 -76.04 104.33 -2.97
C ALA A 283 -75.51 102.99 -3.56
N PRO A 284 -75.68 102.74 -4.88
CA PRO A 284 -75.16 101.56 -5.53
C PRO A 284 -73.72 101.27 -5.07
N GLY A 285 -73.50 100.12 -4.42
CA GLY A 285 -72.17 99.71 -3.91
C GLY A 285 -72.03 99.43 -2.41
N LYS A 286 -73.08 99.59 -1.58
CA LYS A 286 -73.07 99.13 -0.17
C LYS A 286 -73.56 97.69 -0.07
N THR A 287 -72.80 96.80 0.57
CA THR A 287 -73.14 95.38 0.74
C THR A 287 -74.38 95.16 1.61
N GLN A 288 -75.28 94.27 1.19
CA GLN A 288 -76.48 93.86 1.96
C GLN A 288 -76.39 92.37 2.31
N ARG A 289 -76.92 91.99 3.49
CA ARG A 289 -76.98 90.60 3.94
C ARG A 289 -78.38 90.03 3.66
N LEU A 290 -78.45 88.94 2.90
CA LEU A 290 -79.69 88.18 2.66
C LEU A 290 -79.85 87.10 3.74
N SER A 291 -81.00 87.04 4.40
CA SER A 291 -81.33 86.05 5.45
C SER A 291 -82.64 85.32 5.12
N ASN A 292 -82.83 84.11 5.68
CA ASN A 292 -83.98 83.22 5.45
C ASN A 292 -84.07 82.64 4.01
N LEU A 293 -82.94 82.51 3.32
CA LEU A 293 -82.86 81.75 2.07
C LEU A 293 -82.95 80.24 2.36
N SER A 294 -83.82 79.51 1.66
CA SER A 294 -83.79 78.05 1.61
C SER A 294 -82.56 77.57 0.83
N ALA A 295 -82.10 76.34 1.09
CA ALA A 295 -81.05 75.74 0.28
C ALA A 295 -81.50 75.65 -1.18
N ALA A 296 -80.67 76.16 -2.09
CA ALA A 296 -80.91 76.08 -3.53
C ALA A 296 -80.68 74.66 -4.06
N GLU A 297 -81.36 74.27 -5.13
CA GLU A 297 -80.99 73.07 -5.86
C GLU A 297 -79.74 73.37 -6.71
N LEU A 298 -78.66 72.61 -6.49
CA LEU A 298 -77.39 72.83 -7.20
C LEU A 298 -77.40 72.09 -8.53
N SER A 299 -77.44 72.84 -9.63
CA SER A 299 -77.30 72.33 -10.99
C SER A 299 -76.43 73.28 -11.83
N ALA A 300 -75.96 72.81 -12.98
CA ALA A 300 -75.13 73.62 -13.89
C ALA A 300 -75.89 74.82 -14.50
N GLU A 301 -77.22 74.82 -14.46
CA GLU A 301 -78.10 75.88 -14.99
C GLU A 301 -78.74 76.72 -13.87
N SER A 302 -78.50 76.38 -12.59
CA SER A 302 -79.12 77.05 -11.45
C SER A 302 -78.69 78.52 -11.41
N THR A 303 -79.68 79.41 -11.38
CA THR A 303 -79.48 80.86 -11.17
C THR A 303 -79.87 81.29 -9.75
N ASP A 304 -80.17 80.31 -8.89
CA ASP A 304 -80.59 80.54 -7.51
C ASP A 304 -79.43 81.02 -6.63
N ALA A 305 -79.76 81.83 -5.62
CA ALA A 305 -78.81 82.24 -4.61
C ALA A 305 -78.51 81.07 -3.66
N VAL A 306 -77.24 80.63 -3.62
CA VAL A 306 -76.80 79.60 -2.68
C VAL A 306 -76.70 80.15 -1.26
N THR A 307 -77.04 79.32 -0.27
CA THR A 307 -76.91 79.70 1.13
C THR A 307 -75.46 79.58 1.62
N GLY A 308 -75.14 80.28 2.71
CA GLY A 308 -73.83 80.12 3.37
C GLY A 308 -73.54 78.69 3.85
N ALA A 309 -74.59 77.92 4.19
CA ALA A 309 -74.45 76.51 4.59
C ALA A 309 -74.00 75.62 3.42
N GLN A 310 -74.59 75.80 2.24
CA GLN A 310 -74.20 75.05 1.03
C GLN A 310 -72.76 75.36 0.60
N LEU A 311 -72.34 76.63 0.68
CA LEU A 311 -70.96 77.03 0.40
C LEU A 311 -69.98 76.46 1.45
N PHE A 312 -70.39 76.40 2.73
CA PHE A 312 -69.57 75.82 3.79
C PHE A 312 -69.38 74.30 3.60
N GLU A 313 -70.42 73.57 3.22
CA GLU A 313 -70.34 72.15 2.91
C GLU A 313 -69.39 71.88 1.73
N ALA A 314 -69.51 72.66 0.65
CA ALA A 314 -68.57 72.60 -0.48
C ALA A 314 -67.11 72.85 -0.03
N ASN A 315 -66.88 73.85 0.84
CA ASN A 315 -65.55 74.14 1.39
C ASN A 315 -65.01 73.02 2.30
N ASN A 316 -65.87 72.34 3.06
CA ASN A 316 -65.49 71.16 3.85
C ASN A 316 -65.08 69.98 2.96
N ASN A 317 -65.79 69.80 1.84
CA ASN A 317 -65.43 68.80 0.84
C ASN A 317 -64.06 69.13 0.21
N VAL A 318 -63.81 70.38 -0.17
CA VAL A 318 -62.48 70.82 -0.67
C VAL A 318 -61.38 70.61 0.36
N THR A 319 -61.63 70.95 1.63
CA THR A 319 -60.66 70.74 2.73
C THR A 319 -60.36 69.25 2.93
N THR A 320 -61.39 68.41 2.83
CA THR A 320 -61.25 66.95 2.94
C THR A 320 -60.48 66.37 1.76
N ILE A 321 -60.76 66.81 0.54
CA ILE A 321 -60.01 66.43 -0.65
C ILE A 321 -58.54 66.82 -0.50
N ASN A 322 -58.22 68.06 -0.09
CA ASN A 322 -56.85 68.50 0.11
C ASN A 322 -56.10 67.66 1.15
N ARG A 323 -56.75 67.38 2.30
CA ARG A 323 -56.18 66.53 3.36
C ARG A 323 -55.86 65.13 2.83
N ASN A 324 -56.79 64.53 2.10
CA ASN A 324 -56.64 63.18 1.56
C ASN A 324 -55.53 63.14 0.51
N VAL A 325 -55.51 64.08 -0.45
CA VAL A 325 -54.47 64.11 -1.50
C VAL A 325 -53.07 64.33 -0.91
N ASN A 326 -52.92 65.27 0.04
CA ASN A 326 -51.64 65.48 0.73
C ASN A 326 -51.19 64.22 1.50
N SER A 327 -52.12 63.54 2.17
CA SER A 327 -51.82 62.29 2.89
C SER A 327 -51.44 61.15 1.94
N TYR A 328 -52.09 61.03 0.78
CA TYR A 328 -51.86 59.95 -0.17
C TYR A 328 -50.57 60.13 -0.96
N LEU A 329 -50.25 61.37 -1.37
CA LEU A 329 -48.97 61.67 -2.00
C LEU A 329 -47.81 61.55 -0.99
N GLY A 330 -48.02 61.95 0.27
CA GLY A 330 -46.95 61.96 1.26
C GLY A 330 -45.82 62.92 0.87
N GLY A 331 -44.58 62.64 1.27
CA GLY A 331 -43.41 63.43 0.85
C GLY A 331 -43.47 64.92 1.21
N GLY A 332 -44.32 65.30 2.18
CA GLY A 332 -44.54 66.70 2.56
C GLY A 332 -45.30 67.56 1.55
N ALA A 333 -46.12 66.94 0.68
CA ALA A 333 -46.98 67.63 -0.29
C ALA A 333 -48.02 68.56 0.37
N ASP A 334 -48.31 69.68 -0.28
CA ASP A 334 -49.40 70.59 0.07
C ASP A 334 -50.04 71.18 -1.19
N ILE A 335 -51.17 70.61 -1.63
CA ILE A 335 -51.83 70.97 -2.89
C ILE A 335 -52.39 72.40 -2.87
N ILE A 336 -53.03 72.83 -1.78
CA ILE A 336 -53.57 74.21 -1.69
C ILE A 336 -52.42 75.23 -1.71
N ALA A 337 -51.26 74.91 -1.12
CA ALA A 337 -50.07 75.76 -1.16
C ALA A 337 -49.22 75.61 -2.43
N GLY A 338 -49.59 74.71 -3.35
CA GLY A 338 -48.82 74.45 -4.58
C GLY A 338 -47.47 73.76 -4.34
N LYS A 339 -47.29 73.06 -3.21
CA LYS A 339 -46.06 72.35 -2.85
C LYS A 339 -46.13 70.89 -3.29
N ALA A 340 -45.22 70.48 -4.18
CA ALA A 340 -45.09 69.10 -4.64
C ALA A 340 -44.55 68.15 -3.54
N PRO A 341 -44.85 66.84 -3.59
CA PRO A 341 -44.20 65.86 -2.73
C PRO A 341 -42.69 65.81 -3.00
N THR A 342 -41.91 65.28 -2.07
CA THR A 342 -40.48 64.99 -2.26
C THR A 342 -40.18 63.57 -1.76
N TYR A 343 -39.61 62.75 -2.64
CA TYR A 343 -39.16 61.39 -2.34
C TYR A 343 -37.65 61.32 -2.55
N THR A 344 -36.92 61.01 -1.49
CA THR A 344 -35.46 60.87 -1.54
C THR A 344 -35.10 59.40 -1.78
N LEU A 345 -34.50 59.12 -2.92
CA LEU A 345 -34.05 57.77 -3.29
C LEU A 345 -32.55 57.78 -3.55
N THR A 346 -31.91 56.65 -3.26
CA THR A 346 -30.50 56.45 -3.59
C THR A 346 -30.43 55.69 -4.89
N SER A 347 -29.97 56.33 -5.97
CA SER A 347 -29.82 55.69 -7.26
C SER A 347 -28.53 54.86 -7.27
N MET A 348 -28.67 53.58 -7.64
CA MET A 348 -27.56 52.70 -7.95
C MET A 348 -27.23 52.85 -9.43
N GLY A 349 -26.11 53.48 -9.75
CA GLY A 349 -25.71 53.70 -11.14
C GLY A 349 -25.57 52.38 -11.93
N SER A 350 -25.98 52.40 -13.20
CA SER A 350 -26.04 51.24 -14.10
C SER A 350 -24.71 50.56 -14.40
N GLU A 351 -23.57 51.15 -14.04
CA GLU A 351 -22.25 50.72 -14.54
C GLU A 351 -21.18 50.48 -13.45
N SER A 352 -21.40 50.85 -12.17
CA SER A 352 -20.34 50.67 -11.17
C SER A 352 -20.82 50.72 -9.72
N LEU A 353 -20.31 49.79 -8.91
CA LEU A 353 -20.50 49.62 -7.45
C LEU A 353 -20.18 50.87 -6.59
N THR A 354 -19.64 51.93 -7.17
CA THR A 354 -19.05 53.06 -6.43
C THR A 354 -19.86 54.35 -6.50
N ARG A 355 -20.88 54.44 -7.36
CA ARG A 355 -21.66 55.68 -7.50
C ARG A 355 -23.09 55.50 -7.02
N SER A 356 -23.22 55.63 -5.71
CA SER A 356 -24.48 55.84 -5.01
C SER A 356 -24.72 57.35 -4.93
N THR A 357 -25.69 57.84 -5.70
CA THR A 357 -26.12 59.25 -5.62
C THR A 357 -27.52 59.31 -5.05
N THR A 358 -27.66 59.95 -3.91
CA THR A 358 -28.97 60.28 -3.34
C THR A 358 -29.56 61.46 -4.12
N GLN A 359 -30.79 61.29 -4.60
CA GLN A 359 -31.50 62.28 -5.38
C GLN A 359 -32.94 62.41 -4.88
N ASP A 360 -33.44 63.64 -4.90
CA ASP A 360 -34.82 63.97 -4.60
C ASP A 360 -35.67 63.95 -5.88
N TYR A 361 -36.86 63.35 -5.78
CA TYR A 361 -37.85 63.25 -6.84
C TYR A 361 -39.14 63.94 -6.38
N HIS A 362 -39.67 64.85 -7.20
CA HIS A 362 -40.79 65.72 -6.80
C HIS A 362 -42.16 65.26 -7.32
N ASP A 363 -42.21 64.07 -7.91
CA ASP A 363 -43.43 63.43 -8.37
C ASP A 363 -43.31 61.91 -8.24
N VAL A 364 -44.46 61.23 -8.15
CA VAL A 364 -44.53 59.79 -7.94
C VAL A 364 -43.93 59.02 -9.12
N GLY A 365 -44.14 59.49 -10.36
CA GLY A 365 -43.69 58.81 -11.56
C GLY A 365 -42.17 58.74 -11.65
N SER A 366 -41.49 59.87 -11.46
CA SER A 366 -40.03 59.95 -11.45
C SER A 366 -39.41 59.13 -10.32
N ALA A 367 -40.01 59.14 -9.13
CA ALA A 367 -39.56 58.34 -7.99
C ALA A 367 -39.70 56.82 -8.27
N LEU A 368 -40.83 56.38 -8.81
CA LEU A 368 -41.05 54.98 -9.16
C LEU A 368 -40.14 54.51 -10.31
N ASN A 369 -39.88 55.35 -11.32
CA ASN A 369 -38.92 55.04 -12.39
C ASN A 369 -37.49 54.86 -11.84
N ALA A 370 -37.09 55.69 -10.86
CA ALA A 370 -35.79 55.53 -10.20
C ALA A 370 -35.71 54.24 -9.37
N LEU A 371 -36.81 53.90 -8.67
CA LEU A 371 -36.91 52.63 -7.94
C LEU A 371 -36.84 51.43 -8.90
N ASP A 372 -37.51 51.50 -10.05
CA ASP A 372 -37.46 50.47 -11.09
C ASP A 372 -36.03 50.27 -11.62
N GLY A 373 -35.30 51.36 -11.87
CA GLY A 373 -33.88 51.31 -12.21
C GLY A 373 -33.03 50.59 -11.15
N ASN A 374 -33.28 50.86 -9.86
CA ASN A 374 -32.60 50.17 -8.76
C ASN A 374 -32.95 48.67 -8.71
N VAL A 375 -34.22 48.31 -8.92
CA VAL A 375 -34.65 46.90 -8.95
C VAL A 375 -33.99 46.16 -10.11
N ASN A 376 -33.95 46.75 -11.31
CA ASN A 376 -33.26 46.19 -12.47
C ASN A 376 -31.76 46.00 -12.22
N TYR A 377 -31.11 46.97 -11.57
CA TYR A 377 -29.71 46.85 -11.18
C TYR A 377 -29.46 45.67 -10.21
N VAL A 378 -30.35 45.46 -9.23
CA VAL A 378 -30.26 44.31 -8.31
C VAL A 378 -30.43 43.00 -9.08
N ASN A 379 -31.40 42.91 -9.99
CA ASN A 379 -31.62 41.71 -10.81
C ASN A 379 -30.40 41.37 -11.65
N ASN A 380 -29.82 42.34 -12.36
CA ASN A 380 -28.60 42.12 -13.16
C ASN A 380 -27.43 41.63 -12.30
N ARG A 381 -27.25 42.18 -11.10
CA ARG A 381 -26.21 41.70 -10.16
C ARG A 381 -26.46 40.27 -9.70
N VAL A 382 -27.71 39.89 -9.47
CA VAL A 382 -28.06 38.51 -9.13
C VAL A 382 -27.72 37.58 -10.30
N ASP A 383 -27.96 38.00 -11.54
CA ASP A 383 -27.60 37.23 -12.74
C ASP A 383 -26.07 37.10 -12.93
N ASP A 384 -25.31 38.17 -12.70
CA ASP A 384 -23.84 38.15 -12.72
C ASP A 384 -23.27 37.19 -11.66
N ILE A 385 -23.84 37.23 -10.45
CA ILE A 385 -23.47 36.33 -9.35
C ILE A 385 -23.80 34.88 -9.73
N ASN A 386 -24.99 34.61 -10.26
CA ASN A 386 -25.39 33.27 -10.68
C ASN A 386 -24.48 32.73 -11.79
N THR A 387 -24.11 33.57 -12.76
CA THR A 387 -23.16 33.22 -13.81
C THR A 387 -21.78 32.89 -13.21
N SER A 388 -21.31 33.71 -12.26
CA SER A 388 -20.03 33.47 -11.57
C SER A 388 -20.03 32.19 -10.75
N ILE A 389 -21.13 31.89 -10.04
CA ILE A 389 -21.31 30.65 -9.29
C ILE A 389 -21.31 29.44 -10.23
N GLY A 390 -22.00 29.53 -11.37
CA GLY A 390 -21.98 28.48 -12.40
C GLY A 390 -20.57 28.24 -12.95
N GLY A 391 -19.80 29.30 -13.17
CA GLY A 391 -18.37 29.20 -13.54
C GLY A 391 -17.55 28.46 -12.48
N LEU A 392 -17.68 28.86 -11.21
CA LEU A 392 -16.99 28.22 -10.09
C LEU A 392 -17.34 26.74 -9.93
N GLN A 393 -18.59 26.35 -10.17
CA GLN A 393 -19.01 24.94 -10.13
C GLN A 393 -18.32 24.08 -11.20
N ASN A 394 -18.01 24.65 -12.37
CA ASN A 394 -17.30 23.93 -13.43
C ASN A 394 -15.80 23.78 -13.14
N ASP A 395 -15.19 24.78 -12.49
CA ASP A 395 -13.74 24.82 -12.27
C ASP A 395 -13.31 24.23 -10.92
N ALA A 396 -14.23 24.11 -9.96
CA ALA A 396 -13.92 23.61 -8.62
C ALA A 396 -13.78 22.08 -8.56
N LEU A 397 -12.92 21.60 -7.65
CA LEU A 397 -12.92 20.21 -7.21
C LEU A 397 -14.17 19.95 -6.36
N THR A 398 -15.17 19.32 -6.95
CA THR A 398 -16.46 19.06 -6.29
C THR A 398 -16.57 17.62 -5.81
N TRP A 399 -17.35 17.41 -4.75
CA TRP A 399 -17.66 16.07 -4.26
C TRP A 399 -18.55 15.33 -5.26
N ASN A 400 -18.09 14.18 -5.73
CA ASN A 400 -18.87 13.28 -6.56
C ASN A 400 -19.49 12.19 -5.66
N ASN A 401 -20.81 12.21 -5.52
CA ASN A 401 -21.56 11.28 -4.67
C ASN A 401 -21.52 9.83 -5.16
N GLU A 402 -21.47 9.61 -6.47
CA GLU A 402 -21.39 8.25 -7.04
C GLU A 402 -20.02 7.63 -6.79
N ALA A 403 -18.97 8.44 -6.89
CA ALA A 403 -17.60 8.01 -6.61
C ALA A 403 -17.24 8.00 -5.11
N GLY A 404 -18.03 8.70 -4.28
CA GLY A 404 -17.72 8.90 -2.86
C GLY A 404 -16.41 9.65 -2.62
N ALA A 405 -16.04 10.59 -3.49
CA ALA A 405 -14.75 11.29 -3.47
C ALA A 405 -14.80 12.66 -4.16
N TYR A 406 -13.81 13.52 -3.90
CA TYR A 406 -13.59 14.74 -4.67
C TYR A 406 -13.13 14.40 -6.10
N SER A 407 -13.83 14.94 -7.09
CA SER A 407 -13.57 14.70 -8.51
C SER A 407 -12.64 15.76 -9.09
N ALA A 408 -11.54 15.30 -9.71
CA ALA A 408 -10.67 16.13 -10.53
C ALA A 408 -11.01 16.04 -12.03
N ILE A 409 -12.23 15.65 -12.38
CA ILE A 409 -12.70 15.64 -13.76
C ILE A 409 -13.03 17.07 -14.17
N HIS A 410 -12.40 17.55 -15.24
CA HIS A 410 -12.69 18.86 -15.84
C HIS A 410 -12.85 18.67 -17.35
N GLY A 411 -13.89 19.26 -17.95
CA GLY A 411 -14.20 19.04 -19.37
C GLY A 411 -14.48 17.58 -19.75
N GLY A 412 -14.93 16.75 -18.81
CA GLY A 412 -15.25 15.33 -19.03
C GLY A 412 -14.05 14.37 -19.05
N SER A 413 -12.84 14.85 -18.71
CA SER A 413 -11.63 14.02 -18.63
C SER A 413 -10.95 14.18 -17.27
N ASN A 414 -10.22 13.14 -16.84
CA ASN A 414 -9.39 13.21 -15.63
C ASN A 414 -8.30 14.28 -15.79
N SER A 415 -8.20 15.20 -14.83
CA SER A 415 -7.19 16.26 -14.83
C SER A 415 -6.00 15.97 -13.92
N LYS A 416 -4.89 16.69 -14.15
CA LYS A 416 -3.71 16.64 -13.28
C LYS A 416 -3.93 17.52 -12.05
N ILE A 417 -3.62 16.99 -10.87
CA ILE A 417 -3.45 17.80 -9.65
C ILE A 417 -1.95 18.07 -9.50
N THR A 418 -1.54 19.31 -9.80
CA THR A 418 -0.14 19.75 -9.69
C THR A 418 0.09 20.58 -8.44
N ASN A 419 1.35 20.88 -8.12
CA ASN A 419 1.75 21.63 -6.91
C ASN A 419 1.36 20.93 -5.60
N VAL A 420 1.22 19.60 -5.63
CA VAL A 420 1.04 18.77 -4.44
C VAL A 420 2.37 18.73 -3.69
N ALA A 421 2.39 19.25 -2.47
CA ALA A 421 3.55 19.15 -1.57
C ALA A 421 3.91 17.68 -1.31
N ASN A 422 5.13 17.41 -0.83
CA ASN A 422 5.51 16.05 -0.46
C ASN A 422 4.63 15.58 0.71
N GLY A 423 3.80 14.57 0.49
CA GLY A 423 2.99 13.97 1.54
C GLY A 423 3.85 13.19 2.53
N ILE A 424 3.40 13.04 3.77
CA ILE A 424 4.07 12.17 4.73
C ILE A 424 3.92 10.72 4.27
N ILE A 425 4.99 9.92 4.35
CA ILE A 425 4.97 8.49 3.98
C ILE A 425 5.18 7.67 5.26
N ASP A 426 4.07 7.33 5.92
CA ASP A 426 4.01 6.42 7.07
C ASP A 426 2.73 5.57 7.02
N ALA A 427 2.53 4.70 8.01
CA ALA A 427 1.42 3.74 8.03
C ALA A 427 0.02 4.36 8.24
N GLN A 428 -0.07 5.61 8.68
CA GLN A 428 -1.32 6.30 9.01
C GLN A 428 -1.59 7.52 8.13
N SER A 429 -0.64 7.90 7.27
CA SER A 429 -0.75 9.07 6.41
C SER A 429 -1.99 9.03 5.51
N THR A 430 -2.66 10.17 5.44
CA THR A 430 -3.77 10.45 4.51
C THR A 430 -3.38 11.48 3.46
N ASP A 431 -2.09 11.83 3.38
CA ASP A 431 -1.60 12.82 2.43
C ASP A 431 -1.51 12.24 1.02
N ALA A 432 -1.79 13.08 0.01
CA ALA A 432 -1.48 12.73 -1.37
C ALA A 432 0.04 12.71 -1.59
N VAL A 433 0.55 11.67 -2.26
CA VAL A 433 1.96 11.58 -2.68
C VAL A 433 2.13 12.11 -4.08
N ASN A 434 3.19 12.88 -4.30
CA ASN A 434 3.49 13.43 -5.62
C ASN A 434 4.48 12.53 -6.41
N GLY A 435 4.61 12.83 -7.71
CA GLY A 435 5.49 12.06 -8.60
C GLY A 435 6.97 12.08 -8.21
N ALA A 436 7.46 13.13 -7.54
CA ALA A 436 8.86 13.21 -7.11
C ALA A 436 9.16 12.20 -5.99
N GLN A 437 8.22 11.98 -5.07
CA GLN A 437 8.36 10.98 -4.01
C GLN A 437 8.37 9.56 -4.56
N ILE A 438 7.46 9.24 -5.49
CA ILE A 438 7.42 7.94 -6.17
C ILE A 438 8.70 7.73 -6.98
N PHE A 439 9.17 8.76 -7.68
CA PHE A 439 10.43 8.71 -8.43
C PHE A 439 11.65 8.47 -7.52
N ALA A 440 11.72 9.14 -6.37
CA ALA A 440 12.79 8.93 -5.39
C ALA A 440 12.79 7.50 -4.85
N MET A 441 11.62 6.98 -4.45
CA MET A 441 11.46 5.60 -3.98
C MET A 441 11.88 4.58 -5.04
N ASN A 442 11.43 4.74 -6.29
CA ASN A 442 11.78 3.82 -7.38
C ASN A 442 13.29 3.84 -7.68
N ASN A 443 13.95 5.00 -7.61
CA ASN A 443 15.41 5.06 -7.79
C ASN A 443 16.17 4.41 -6.62
N GLN A 444 15.65 4.50 -5.39
CA GLN A 444 16.23 3.80 -4.25
C GLN A 444 16.08 2.27 -4.40
N ILE A 445 14.94 1.79 -4.87
CA ILE A 445 14.76 0.36 -5.17
C ILE A 445 15.72 -0.08 -6.30
N ALA A 446 15.85 0.72 -7.35
CA ALA A 446 16.78 0.44 -8.45
C ALA A 446 18.25 0.35 -7.97
N SER A 447 18.66 1.20 -7.02
CA SER A 447 20.02 1.16 -6.48
C SER A 447 20.28 -0.10 -5.65
N PHE A 448 19.29 -0.60 -4.91
CA PHE A 448 19.41 -1.87 -4.19
C PHE A 448 19.51 -3.08 -5.11
N LEU A 449 18.84 -3.06 -6.26
CA LEU A 449 19.01 -4.11 -7.27
C LEU A 449 20.40 -4.02 -7.93
N GLY A 450 20.87 -2.81 -8.25
CA GLY A 450 22.14 -2.67 -8.98
C GLY A 450 22.03 -3.17 -10.42
N GLY A 451 23.12 -3.66 -11.00
CA GLY A 451 23.12 -4.21 -12.37
C GLY A 451 22.65 -3.22 -13.45
N GLY A 452 22.73 -1.91 -13.22
CA GLY A 452 22.22 -0.89 -14.13
C GLY A 452 20.69 -0.71 -14.13
N ALA A 453 19.96 -1.28 -13.16
CA ALA A 453 18.54 -0.99 -12.95
C ALA A 453 18.29 0.52 -12.78
N GLY A 454 17.10 0.99 -13.16
CA GLY A 454 16.76 2.40 -13.05
C GLY A 454 15.29 2.69 -13.32
N PHE A 455 14.85 3.88 -12.94
CA PHE A 455 13.48 4.36 -13.20
C PHE A 455 13.54 5.74 -13.86
N ALA A 456 13.00 5.87 -15.07
CA ALA A 456 13.03 7.12 -15.83
C ALA A 456 11.76 7.26 -16.69
N ASN A 457 11.25 8.49 -16.82
CA ASN A 457 10.05 8.80 -17.62
C ASN A 457 8.82 7.93 -17.29
N GLY A 458 8.66 7.56 -16.02
CA GLY A 458 7.56 6.70 -15.57
C GLY A 458 7.73 5.21 -15.89
N ALA A 459 8.87 4.79 -16.44
CA ALA A 459 9.15 3.41 -16.82
C ALA A 459 10.34 2.81 -16.05
N TRP A 460 10.21 1.52 -15.72
CA TRP A 460 11.26 0.72 -15.11
C TRP A 460 12.23 0.15 -16.16
N ARG A 461 13.52 0.21 -15.85
CA ARG A 461 14.59 -0.56 -16.51
C ARG A 461 15.10 -1.60 -15.52
N GLY A 462 14.98 -2.87 -15.87
CA GLY A 462 15.44 -3.99 -15.02
C GLY A 462 16.97 -4.05 -14.90
N PRO A 463 17.49 -4.78 -13.90
CA PRO A 463 18.93 -5.01 -13.75
C PRO A 463 19.45 -5.97 -14.83
N THR A 464 20.76 -5.94 -15.04
CA THR A 464 21.52 -6.94 -15.80
C THR A 464 22.74 -7.32 -14.96
N TYR A 465 22.87 -8.61 -14.67
CA TYR A 465 24.02 -9.18 -13.97
C TYR A 465 24.82 -10.05 -14.93
N GLU A 466 26.13 -9.88 -14.91
CA GLU A 466 27.07 -10.82 -15.53
C GLU A 466 27.68 -11.66 -14.42
N VAL A 467 27.41 -12.96 -14.43
CA VAL A 467 27.87 -13.92 -13.43
C VAL A 467 28.73 -14.96 -14.12
N SER A 468 29.92 -15.21 -13.58
CA SER A 468 30.77 -16.30 -14.06
C SER A 468 30.09 -17.64 -13.81
N SER A 469 29.89 -18.41 -14.87
CA SER A 469 29.30 -19.73 -14.83
C SER A 469 30.38 -20.79 -15.00
N ILE A 470 30.41 -21.77 -14.10
CA ILE A 470 31.34 -22.90 -14.16
C ILE A 470 30.56 -24.10 -14.66
N SER A 471 30.97 -24.66 -15.79
CA SER A 471 30.35 -25.87 -16.36
C SER A 471 30.82 -27.14 -15.64
N ALA A 472 30.12 -28.26 -15.86
CA ALA A 472 30.43 -29.54 -15.21
C ALA A 472 31.84 -30.09 -15.56
N ASP A 473 32.40 -29.70 -16.70
CA ASP A 473 33.76 -30.02 -17.12
C ASP A 473 34.83 -29.09 -16.51
N GLY A 474 34.39 -28.07 -15.76
CA GLY A 474 35.25 -27.09 -15.10
C GLY A 474 35.64 -25.88 -15.94
N SER A 475 35.14 -25.76 -17.16
CA SER A 475 35.32 -24.54 -17.98
C SER A 475 34.52 -23.36 -17.39
N VAL A 476 35.05 -22.14 -17.57
CA VAL A 476 34.44 -20.90 -17.07
C VAL A 476 33.90 -20.09 -18.24
N SER A 477 32.64 -19.66 -18.14
CA SER A 477 31.96 -18.78 -19.11
C SER A 477 31.25 -17.63 -18.38
N SER A 478 30.71 -16.65 -19.11
CA SER A 478 29.89 -15.58 -18.53
C SER A 478 28.42 -15.78 -18.87
N GLY A 479 27.56 -15.83 -17.86
CA GLY A 479 26.11 -15.86 -17.99
C GLY A 479 25.51 -14.48 -17.71
N ARG A 480 24.59 -14.04 -18.57
CA ARG A 480 23.90 -12.75 -18.43
C ARG A 480 22.45 -12.96 -17.97
N TYR A 481 22.07 -12.30 -16.88
CA TYR A 481 20.77 -12.49 -16.21
C TYR A 481 20.08 -11.15 -15.97
N ASN A 482 18.76 -11.09 -16.14
CA ASN A 482 18.00 -9.82 -16.09
C ASN A 482 17.22 -9.61 -14.77
N ASN A 483 17.41 -10.49 -13.80
CA ASN A 483 16.87 -10.37 -12.45
C ASN A 483 17.76 -11.12 -11.44
N VAL A 484 17.56 -10.84 -10.15
CA VAL A 484 18.37 -11.41 -9.06
C VAL A 484 18.18 -12.92 -8.96
N GLY A 485 16.96 -13.42 -9.11
CA GLY A 485 16.64 -14.84 -8.97
C GLY A 485 17.39 -15.71 -9.96
N ASP A 486 17.38 -15.32 -11.24
CA ASP A 486 18.08 -16.06 -12.29
C ASP A 486 19.60 -15.98 -12.13
N ALA A 487 20.12 -14.81 -11.74
CA ALA A 487 21.55 -14.62 -11.47
C ALA A 487 22.03 -15.53 -10.33
N LEU A 488 21.27 -15.59 -9.23
CA LEU A 488 21.54 -16.49 -8.12
C LEU A 488 21.32 -17.97 -8.50
N GLY A 489 20.37 -18.27 -9.37
CA GLY A 489 20.16 -19.60 -9.94
C GLY A 489 21.38 -20.08 -10.74
N GLY A 490 21.94 -19.20 -11.58
CA GLY A 490 23.18 -19.45 -12.32
C GLY A 490 24.40 -19.67 -11.40
N LEU A 491 24.52 -18.86 -10.35
CA LEU A 491 25.55 -19.03 -9.32
C LEU A 491 25.38 -20.36 -8.57
N ASN A 492 24.14 -20.72 -8.20
CA ASN A 492 23.82 -21.96 -7.51
C ASN A 492 24.19 -23.19 -8.35
N GLN A 493 23.90 -23.16 -9.65
CA GLN A 493 24.33 -24.21 -10.58
C GLN A 493 25.87 -24.32 -10.63
N SER A 494 26.57 -23.19 -10.70
CA SER A 494 28.04 -23.16 -10.72
C SER A 494 28.64 -23.69 -9.43
N LEU A 495 28.07 -23.33 -8.28
CA LEU A 495 28.45 -23.87 -6.97
C LEU A 495 28.19 -25.37 -6.88
N GLY A 496 27.06 -25.85 -7.41
CA GLY A 496 26.78 -27.28 -7.53
C GLY A 496 27.85 -28.00 -8.35
N ASN A 497 28.21 -27.46 -9.52
CA ASN A 497 29.27 -28.04 -10.36
C ASN A 497 30.64 -28.02 -9.65
N VAL A 498 30.95 -26.97 -8.90
CA VAL A 498 32.18 -26.92 -8.08
C VAL A 498 32.13 -27.97 -6.97
N ASN A 499 31.01 -28.09 -6.26
CA ASN A 499 30.82 -29.08 -5.20
C ASN A 499 30.99 -30.51 -5.73
N ASP A 500 30.41 -30.83 -6.90
CA ASP A 500 30.57 -32.14 -7.55
C ASP A 500 32.03 -32.41 -7.93
N ARG A 501 32.75 -31.40 -8.42
CA ARG A 501 34.18 -31.52 -8.75
C ARG A 501 35.03 -31.72 -7.49
N VAL A 502 34.73 -31.01 -6.41
CA VAL A 502 35.40 -31.22 -5.12
C VAL A 502 35.11 -32.62 -4.60
N GLY A 503 33.88 -33.11 -4.70
CA GLY A 503 33.53 -34.50 -4.38
C GLY A 503 34.36 -35.51 -5.17
N LYS A 504 34.55 -35.31 -6.48
CA LYS A 504 35.45 -36.16 -7.28
C LYS A 504 36.91 -36.10 -6.81
N VAL A 505 37.40 -34.96 -6.33
CA VAL A 505 38.76 -34.84 -5.77
C VAL A 505 38.85 -35.52 -4.41
N GLU A 506 37.83 -35.38 -3.57
CA GLU A 506 37.73 -36.05 -2.27
C GLU A 506 37.73 -37.58 -2.45
N ASP A 507 36.97 -38.08 -3.42
CA ASP A 507 36.95 -39.48 -3.86
C ASP A 507 38.35 -39.97 -4.26
N VAL A 508 39.08 -39.19 -5.10
CA VAL A 508 40.47 -39.47 -5.49
C VAL A 508 41.40 -39.56 -4.27
N VAL A 509 41.29 -38.63 -3.32
CA VAL A 509 42.18 -38.55 -2.14
C VAL A 509 41.84 -39.60 -1.09
N ASN A 510 40.56 -39.91 -0.89
CA ASN A 510 40.07 -40.89 0.09
C ASN A 510 40.00 -42.33 -0.46
N GLY A 511 40.49 -42.56 -1.68
CA GLY A 511 40.64 -43.89 -2.27
C GLY A 511 39.37 -44.49 -2.88
N GLY A 512 38.28 -43.73 -2.96
CA GLY A 512 37.05 -44.13 -3.65
C GLY A 512 37.08 -43.72 -5.10
N ASN A 513 37.16 -44.66 -6.05
CA ASN A 513 36.88 -44.41 -7.47
C ASN A 513 37.70 -43.31 -8.19
N ILE A 514 39.03 -43.38 -8.07
CA ILE A 514 39.85 -43.33 -9.31
C ILE A 514 39.52 -44.63 -10.04
N ASP A 515 39.41 -44.67 -11.37
CA ASP A 515 39.44 -45.94 -12.12
C ASP A 515 40.55 -46.82 -11.52
N SER A 516 40.13 -47.82 -10.75
CA SER A 516 40.86 -48.30 -9.57
C SER A 516 41.99 -49.24 -9.94
N GLY A 517 42.34 -49.32 -11.22
CA GLY A 517 43.41 -50.15 -11.73
C GLY A 517 44.77 -49.47 -11.75
N ASP A 518 44.87 -48.15 -11.99
CA ASP A 518 46.12 -47.61 -12.57
C ASP A 518 47.21 -47.20 -11.56
N SER A 519 47.02 -47.45 -10.25
CA SER A 519 48.00 -47.09 -9.21
C SER A 519 48.36 -48.27 -8.30
N LEU A 520 49.65 -48.43 -7.98
CA LEU A 520 50.12 -49.34 -6.92
C LEU A 520 49.64 -48.82 -5.56
N LYS A 521 48.68 -49.50 -4.95
CA LYS A 521 48.08 -49.12 -3.66
C LYS A 521 48.46 -50.12 -2.56
N TRP A 522 48.51 -49.63 -1.33
CA TRP A 522 48.62 -50.49 -0.16
C TRP A 522 47.34 -51.32 -0.03
N ASN A 523 47.47 -52.63 -0.13
CA ASN A 523 46.39 -53.58 0.11
C ASN A 523 46.46 -54.02 1.58
N ASN A 524 45.47 -53.62 2.37
CA ASN A 524 45.42 -53.92 3.81
C ASN A 524 45.27 -55.42 4.11
N ASP A 525 44.66 -56.19 3.22
CA ASP A 525 44.51 -57.63 3.39
C ASP A 525 45.85 -58.35 3.16
N LEU A 526 46.67 -57.82 2.25
CA LEU A 526 48.00 -58.35 1.94
C LEU A 526 49.12 -57.73 2.81
N ASN A 527 48.84 -56.62 3.51
CA ASN A 527 49.84 -55.78 4.18
C ASN A 527 51.04 -55.44 3.28
N ALA A 528 50.78 -55.14 2.01
CA ALA A 528 51.81 -54.84 1.00
C ALA A 528 51.24 -53.93 -0.11
N TYR A 529 52.13 -53.36 -0.93
CA TYR A 529 51.72 -52.74 -2.18
C TYR A 529 51.32 -53.82 -3.19
N ASP A 530 50.09 -53.76 -3.69
CA ASP A 530 49.52 -54.74 -4.61
C ASP A 530 49.63 -54.23 -6.06
N ALA A 531 50.18 -55.07 -6.93
CA ALA A 531 50.35 -54.81 -8.36
C ALA A 531 49.32 -55.56 -9.23
N SER A 532 48.19 -55.99 -8.65
CA SER A 532 47.08 -56.54 -9.40
C SER A 532 46.24 -55.45 -10.07
N HIS A 533 45.79 -55.70 -11.31
CA HIS A 533 44.96 -54.77 -12.10
C HIS A 533 43.72 -55.48 -12.64
N GLY A 534 42.55 -54.87 -12.48
CA GLY A 534 41.25 -55.29 -13.05
C GLY A 534 40.69 -56.62 -12.52
N THR A 535 41.38 -57.73 -12.75
CA THR A 535 40.93 -59.11 -12.51
C THR A 535 41.57 -59.77 -11.28
N GLY A 536 42.36 -59.03 -10.50
CA GLY A 536 43.13 -59.57 -9.37
C GLY A 536 44.37 -60.39 -9.78
N SER A 537 44.71 -60.42 -11.08
CA SER A 537 45.92 -61.07 -11.57
C SER A 537 47.14 -60.15 -11.41
N PRO A 538 48.30 -60.66 -10.92
CA PRO A 538 49.54 -59.88 -10.85
C PRO A 538 49.94 -59.32 -12.21
N GLN A 539 50.37 -58.06 -12.25
CA GLN A 539 50.88 -57.41 -13.45
C GLN A 539 52.39 -57.18 -13.39
N ASN A 540 53.00 -56.96 -14.55
CA ASN A 540 54.40 -56.61 -14.65
C ASN A 540 54.65 -55.19 -14.12
N ILE A 541 55.60 -55.03 -13.20
CA ILE A 541 56.18 -53.73 -12.85
C ILE A 541 57.36 -53.49 -13.79
N THR A 542 57.17 -52.65 -14.82
CA THR A 542 58.22 -52.32 -15.80
C THR A 542 58.91 -51.00 -15.43
N ASN A 543 60.08 -50.73 -16.03
CA ASN A 543 60.94 -49.59 -15.67
C ASN A 543 61.47 -49.60 -14.22
N VAL A 544 61.60 -50.78 -13.61
CA VAL A 544 62.31 -50.94 -12.33
C VAL A 544 63.81 -50.77 -12.58
N ALA A 545 64.41 -49.71 -12.04
CA ALA A 545 65.86 -49.50 -12.09
C ALA A 545 66.60 -50.67 -11.39
N ASN A 546 67.89 -50.86 -11.70
CA ASN A 546 68.69 -51.90 -11.03
C ASN A 546 68.72 -51.63 -9.52
N GLY A 547 68.11 -52.49 -8.72
CA GLY A 547 68.11 -52.39 -7.27
C GLY A 547 69.51 -52.61 -6.71
N LYS A 548 69.86 -51.95 -5.60
CA LYS A 548 71.18 -52.17 -5.01
C LYS A 548 71.28 -53.59 -4.45
N VAL A 549 72.23 -54.39 -4.95
CA VAL A 549 72.42 -55.78 -4.51
C VAL A 549 73.47 -55.81 -3.39
N GLU A 550 73.03 -55.52 -2.16
CA GLU A 550 73.83 -55.60 -0.94
C GLU A 550 73.01 -56.13 0.25
N ALA A 551 73.69 -56.57 1.32
CA ALA A 551 73.02 -57.10 2.50
C ALA A 551 72.13 -56.04 3.17
N GLY A 552 70.85 -56.36 3.36
CA GLY A 552 69.85 -55.45 3.96
C GLY A 552 69.15 -54.51 2.97
N SER A 553 69.48 -54.58 1.68
CA SER A 553 68.75 -53.82 0.66
C SER A 553 67.28 -54.24 0.58
N THR A 554 66.39 -53.24 0.47
CA THR A 554 64.95 -53.42 0.24
C THR A 554 64.54 -53.04 -1.18
N ASP A 555 65.51 -52.79 -2.06
CA ASP A 555 65.24 -52.46 -3.46
C ASP A 555 64.75 -53.69 -4.23
N ALA A 556 63.76 -53.49 -5.11
CA ALA A 556 63.32 -54.55 -6.01
C ALA A 556 64.43 -54.89 -7.02
N VAL A 557 64.69 -56.18 -7.22
CA VAL A 557 65.58 -56.67 -8.28
C VAL A 557 64.82 -56.78 -9.59
N ASN A 558 65.41 -56.30 -10.68
CA ASN A 558 64.79 -56.41 -12.00
C ASN A 558 65.30 -57.63 -12.79
N GLY A 559 64.67 -57.89 -13.94
CA GLY A 559 65.04 -59.04 -14.79
C GLY A 559 66.48 -59.01 -15.31
N GLY A 560 67.07 -57.82 -15.52
CA GLY A 560 68.45 -57.69 -15.98
C GLY A 560 69.46 -58.19 -14.92
N GLN A 561 69.22 -57.87 -13.65
CA GLN A 561 70.10 -58.28 -12.55
C GLN A 561 70.06 -59.80 -12.29
N LEU A 562 68.87 -60.41 -12.41
CA LEU A 562 68.74 -61.88 -12.31
C LEU A 562 69.39 -62.57 -13.51
N TRP A 563 69.27 -61.98 -14.70
CA TRP A 563 69.91 -62.49 -15.90
C TRP A 563 71.44 -62.50 -15.79
N ASP A 564 72.06 -61.41 -15.32
CA ASP A 564 73.51 -61.34 -15.06
C ASP A 564 73.97 -62.43 -14.07
N THR A 565 73.16 -62.71 -13.05
CA THR A 565 73.44 -63.79 -12.09
C THR A 565 73.39 -65.16 -12.76
N ASN A 566 72.38 -65.42 -13.58
CA ASN A 566 72.24 -66.69 -14.31
C ASN A 566 73.41 -66.92 -15.28
N GLN A 567 73.87 -65.87 -15.99
CA GLN A 567 75.06 -65.98 -16.86
C GLN A 567 76.33 -66.36 -16.08
N ARG A 568 76.47 -65.93 -14.83
CA ARG A 568 77.61 -66.35 -13.98
C ARG A 568 77.51 -67.83 -13.58
N ILE A 569 76.30 -68.36 -13.40
CA ILE A 569 76.08 -69.78 -13.07
C ILE A 569 76.41 -70.68 -14.27
N ASP A 570 75.95 -70.33 -15.47
CA ASP A 570 76.22 -71.11 -16.70
C ASP A 570 77.74 -71.24 -16.97
N ASN A 571 78.49 -70.17 -16.70
CA ASN A 571 79.94 -70.16 -16.81
C ASN A 571 80.63 -71.10 -15.80
N ILE A 572 80.09 -71.20 -14.57
CA ILE A 572 80.60 -72.13 -13.56
C ILE A 572 80.34 -73.58 -13.99
N GLU A 573 79.15 -73.86 -14.52
CA GLU A 573 78.80 -75.20 -15.00
C GLU A 573 79.74 -75.66 -16.12
N THR A 574 80.01 -74.78 -17.08
CA THR A 574 80.99 -75.03 -18.16
C THR A 574 82.40 -75.26 -17.61
N GLY A 575 82.82 -74.47 -16.62
CA GLY A 575 84.13 -74.63 -15.97
C GLY A 575 84.30 -75.97 -15.26
N ILE A 576 83.25 -76.49 -14.62
CA ILE A 576 83.29 -77.79 -13.93
C ILE A 576 83.44 -78.95 -14.91
N GLN A 577 82.79 -78.91 -16.07
CA GLN A 577 82.93 -79.93 -17.12
C GLN A 577 84.39 -80.04 -17.60
N GLY A 578 85.09 -78.92 -17.80
CA GLY A 578 86.49 -78.93 -18.22
C GLY A 578 87.47 -79.53 -17.21
N VAL A 579 87.15 -79.50 -15.90
CA VAL A 579 87.97 -80.16 -14.86
C VAL A 579 87.79 -81.68 -14.89
N VAL A 580 86.59 -82.17 -15.25
CA VAL A 580 86.31 -83.61 -15.34
C VAL A 580 87.09 -84.25 -16.50
N ASP A 581 87.21 -83.57 -17.63
CA ASP A 581 87.87 -84.11 -18.82
C ASP A 581 89.40 -84.28 -18.69
N ASN A 582 90.06 -83.53 -17.81
CA ASN A 582 91.52 -83.53 -17.68
C ASN A 582 92.06 -84.28 -16.46
N ALA A 583 91.19 -84.74 -15.55
CA ALA A 583 91.61 -85.41 -14.32
C ALA A 583 91.73 -86.93 -14.51
N VAL A 584 92.82 -87.52 -14.04
CA VAL A 584 92.93 -88.99 -13.95
C VAL A 584 92.02 -89.47 -12.83
N MET A 585 90.95 -90.16 -13.18
CA MET A 585 89.95 -90.67 -12.23
C MET A 585 90.00 -92.19 -12.12
N TYR A 586 89.48 -92.69 -11.00
CA TYR A 586 89.14 -94.11 -10.88
C TYR A 586 87.97 -94.43 -11.80
N ASP A 587 87.98 -95.62 -12.38
CA ASP A 587 86.81 -96.11 -13.09
C ASP A 587 85.65 -96.24 -12.08
N LYS A 588 84.43 -96.05 -12.55
CA LYS A 588 83.23 -96.17 -11.72
C LYS A 588 82.36 -97.32 -12.23
N ASP A 589 81.68 -97.99 -11.32
CA ASP A 589 80.63 -98.95 -11.67
C ASP A 589 79.33 -98.25 -12.11
N GLU A 590 78.31 -99.03 -12.49
CA GLU A 590 77.00 -98.55 -12.96
C GLU A 590 76.24 -97.67 -11.94
N ASN A 591 76.66 -97.67 -10.66
CA ASN A 591 76.08 -96.87 -9.58
C ASN A 591 76.93 -95.65 -9.21
N GLY A 592 77.98 -95.35 -9.99
CA GLY A 592 78.87 -94.22 -9.78
C GLY A 592 79.90 -94.40 -8.66
N LYS A 593 80.08 -95.63 -8.12
CA LYS A 593 81.08 -95.93 -7.09
C LYS A 593 82.42 -96.27 -7.72
N ARG A 594 83.52 -95.78 -7.13
CA ARG A 594 84.89 -96.03 -7.60
C ARG A 594 85.25 -97.51 -7.52
N THR A 595 85.85 -98.05 -8.58
CA THR A 595 86.46 -99.39 -8.63
C THR A 595 87.96 -99.31 -8.33
N ASN A 596 88.62 -100.47 -8.19
CA ASN A 596 90.07 -100.55 -8.00
C ASN A 596 90.85 -100.54 -9.34
N THR A 597 90.24 -100.05 -10.41
CA THR A 597 90.87 -99.93 -11.73
C THR A 597 90.99 -98.46 -12.12
N MET A 598 92.03 -98.15 -12.88
CA MET A 598 92.28 -96.85 -13.47
C MET A 598 92.52 -97.04 -14.95
N THR A 599 91.54 -96.66 -15.77
CA THR A 599 91.70 -96.65 -17.22
C THR A 599 92.30 -95.31 -17.64
N LEU A 600 93.57 -95.33 -18.05
CA LEU A 600 94.22 -94.14 -18.58
C LEU A 600 93.75 -93.93 -20.03
N GLN A 601 92.96 -92.89 -20.28
CA GLN A 601 92.58 -92.46 -21.62
C GLN A 601 93.32 -91.18 -21.96
N GLY A 602 94.11 -91.21 -23.04
CA GLY A 602 94.71 -90.00 -23.62
C GLY A 602 93.73 -89.28 -24.53
N GLY A 603 94.20 -88.27 -25.27
CA GLY A 603 93.39 -87.57 -26.29
C GLY A 603 92.90 -88.48 -27.44
N ASP A 604 93.48 -89.67 -27.58
CA ASP A 604 93.04 -90.74 -28.50
C ASP A 604 92.74 -91.99 -27.66
N ARG A 605 91.48 -92.43 -27.66
CA ARG A 605 90.98 -93.52 -26.79
C ARG A 605 91.53 -94.89 -27.16
N ASP A 606 92.06 -95.06 -28.38
CA ASP A 606 92.52 -96.34 -28.90
C ASP A 606 94.05 -96.53 -28.78
N LYS A 607 94.76 -95.58 -28.15
CA LYS A 607 96.22 -95.64 -27.96
C LYS A 607 96.58 -95.68 -26.48
N GLY A 608 97.60 -96.46 -26.15
CA GLY A 608 98.12 -96.54 -24.79
C GLY A 608 98.72 -95.20 -24.32
N VAL A 609 98.55 -94.90 -23.03
CA VAL A 609 99.14 -93.72 -22.39
C VAL A 609 100.53 -94.07 -21.85
N THR A 610 101.56 -93.31 -22.25
CA THR A 610 102.90 -93.44 -21.67
C THR A 610 102.94 -92.82 -20.28
N ILE A 611 103.29 -93.62 -19.26
CA ILE A 611 103.54 -93.12 -17.89
C ILE A 611 105.03 -92.84 -17.77
N ASN A 612 105.41 -91.57 -17.86
CA ASN A 612 106.81 -91.14 -17.73
C ASN A 612 107.13 -90.78 -16.28
N ASN A 613 108.43 -90.74 -15.95
CA ASN A 613 108.94 -90.40 -14.61
C ASN A 613 108.55 -91.41 -13.51
N VAL A 614 108.49 -92.70 -13.87
CA VAL A 614 108.32 -93.81 -12.91
C VAL A 614 109.68 -94.16 -12.33
N ALA A 615 109.84 -93.98 -11.01
CA ALA A 615 111.06 -94.34 -10.28
C ALA A 615 111.35 -95.85 -10.35
N ASP A 616 112.60 -96.24 -10.07
CA ASP A 616 113.00 -97.64 -10.02
C ASP A 616 112.19 -98.41 -8.95
N GLY A 617 111.33 -99.35 -9.37
CA GLY A 617 110.54 -100.21 -8.50
C GLY A 617 111.35 -101.40 -7.96
N ARG A 618 111.15 -101.79 -6.71
CA ARG A 618 111.92 -102.90 -6.10
C ARG A 618 111.72 -104.21 -6.86
N ILE A 619 112.81 -104.84 -7.30
CA ILE A 619 112.80 -106.14 -8.01
C ILE A 619 113.11 -107.24 -6.99
N GLU A 620 112.10 -107.61 -6.21
CA GLU A 620 112.14 -108.69 -5.21
C GLU A 620 110.85 -109.53 -5.26
N GLU A 621 110.90 -110.77 -4.74
CA GLU A 621 109.73 -111.65 -4.71
C GLU A 621 108.62 -111.02 -3.84
N GLY A 622 107.48 -110.70 -4.46
CA GLY A 622 106.31 -110.09 -3.80
C GLY A 622 106.06 -108.60 -4.10
N SER A 623 106.99 -107.89 -4.75
CA SER A 623 106.83 -106.47 -5.09
C SER A 623 105.62 -106.21 -6.02
N LYS A 624 104.88 -105.12 -5.75
CA LYS A 624 103.74 -104.62 -6.56
C LYS A 624 104.00 -103.24 -7.15
N GLU A 625 105.25 -102.79 -7.08
CA GLU A 625 105.67 -101.51 -7.64
C GLU A 625 105.76 -101.63 -9.17
N ALA A 626 105.46 -100.54 -9.87
CA ALA A 626 105.66 -100.50 -11.32
C ALA A 626 107.18 -100.48 -11.61
N ILE A 627 107.64 -101.41 -12.44
CA ILE A 627 109.03 -101.42 -12.92
C ILE A 627 109.16 -100.51 -14.15
N ASN A 628 110.27 -99.78 -14.26
CA ASN A 628 110.54 -98.96 -15.43
C ASN A 628 111.43 -99.67 -16.47
N GLY A 629 111.59 -99.07 -17.65
CA GLY A 629 112.36 -99.66 -18.75
C GLY A 629 113.87 -99.85 -18.45
N GLY A 630 114.47 -98.99 -17.61
CA GLY A 630 115.89 -99.08 -17.25
C GLY A 630 116.19 -100.28 -16.36
N GLN A 631 115.24 -100.64 -15.50
CA GLN A 631 115.31 -101.80 -14.62
C GLN A 631 115.24 -103.13 -15.38
N LEU A 632 114.31 -103.24 -16.33
CA LEU A 632 114.18 -104.44 -17.18
C LEU A 632 115.44 -104.66 -18.03
N TYR A 633 116.01 -103.57 -18.57
CA TYR A 633 117.23 -103.63 -19.37
C TYR A 633 118.44 -104.13 -18.56
N SER A 634 118.61 -103.64 -17.33
CA SER A 634 119.72 -104.02 -16.44
C SER A 634 119.65 -105.49 -15.99
N TYR A 635 118.43 -105.98 -15.69
CA TYR A 635 118.20 -107.38 -15.33
C TYR A 635 118.51 -108.33 -16.49
N ALA A 636 118.03 -108.02 -17.71
CA ALA A 636 118.26 -108.84 -18.89
C ALA A 636 119.75 -108.94 -19.28
N LYS A 637 120.50 -107.84 -19.16
CA LYS A 637 121.94 -107.80 -19.49
C LYS A 637 122.79 -108.65 -18.54
N THR A 638 122.44 -108.68 -17.26
CA THR A 638 123.22 -109.39 -16.22
C THR A 638 123.07 -110.91 -16.36
N GLN A 639 121.87 -111.40 -16.68
CA GLN A 639 121.62 -112.84 -16.89
C GLN A 639 122.34 -113.42 -18.13
N MET A 640 122.53 -112.63 -19.18
CA MET A 640 123.12 -113.10 -20.45
C MET A 640 124.65 -113.32 -20.37
N ASN A 641 125.36 -112.57 -19.51
CA ASN A 641 126.81 -112.73 -19.34
C ASN A 641 127.19 -113.98 -18.54
N THR A 642 126.39 -114.38 -17.55
CA THR A 642 126.64 -115.58 -16.73
C THR A 642 126.61 -116.88 -17.55
N VAL A 643 125.69 -116.98 -18.52
CA VAL A 643 125.55 -118.16 -19.40
C VAL A 643 126.73 -118.30 -20.39
N LEU A 644 127.42 -117.19 -20.69
CA LEU A 644 128.53 -117.16 -21.64
C LEU A 644 129.88 -117.58 -21.02
N ASP A 645 130.06 -117.45 -19.70
CA ASP A 645 131.27 -117.88 -18.98
C ASP A 645 131.27 -119.39 -18.64
N GLU A 646 130.10 -119.97 -18.36
CA GLU A 646 129.96 -121.42 -18.08
C GLU A 646 130.25 -122.30 -19.31
N SER A 647 130.02 -121.77 -20.52
CA SER A 647 130.24 -122.51 -21.78
C SER A 647 131.71 -122.56 -22.23
N LYS A 648 132.57 -121.65 -21.78
CA LYS A 648 134.03 -121.70 -22.02
C LYS A 648 134.72 -122.74 -21.14
N THR A 649 134.34 -122.84 -19.87
CA THR A 649 134.93 -123.78 -18.90
C THR A 649 134.68 -125.25 -19.27
N TYR A 650 133.56 -125.55 -19.93
CA TYR A 650 133.19 -126.90 -20.37
C TYR A 650 133.96 -127.38 -21.62
N ALA A 651 134.42 -126.47 -22.49
CA ALA A 651 135.14 -126.82 -23.73
C ALA A 651 136.63 -127.12 -23.48
N ASP A 652 137.27 -126.41 -22.55
CA ASP A 652 138.70 -126.59 -22.22
C ASP A 652 138.95 -127.92 -21.46
N GLN A 653 137.99 -128.37 -20.63
CA GLN A 653 138.12 -129.58 -19.82
C GLN A 653 138.10 -130.89 -20.63
N ARG A 654 137.44 -130.91 -21.80
CA ARG A 654 137.35 -132.11 -22.67
C ARG A 654 138.48 -132.25 -23.68
N MET A 655 139.18 -131.16 -23.99
CA MET A 655 140.37 -131.17 -24.86
C MET A 655 141.60 -131.71 -24.11
N ASP A 656 141.70 -131.47 -22.79
CA ASP A 656 142.81 -131.92 -21.94
C ASP A 656 142.81 -133.44 -21.64
N GLU A 657 141.64 -134.10 -21.54
CA GLU A 657 141.55 -135.56 -21.34
C GLU A 657 141.95 -136.38 -22.60
N ALA A 658 141.77 -135.82 -23.81
CA ALA A 658 142.14 -136.47 -25.07
C ALA A 658 143.66 -136.41 -25.35
N VAL A 659 144.32 -135.31 -24.99
CA VAL A 659 145.77 -135.10 -25.18
C VAL A 659 146.60 -135.86 -24.13
N ALA A 660 146.09 -136.05 -22.91
CA ALA A 660 146.78 -136.78 -21.85
C ALA A 660 146.89 -138.31 -22.08
N SER A 661 145.99 -138.91 -22.87
CA SER A 661 146.04 -140.35 -23.20
C SER A 661 147.08 -140.68 -24.30
N SER A 662 147.29 -139.75 -25.23
CA SER A 662 148.26 -139.89 -26.34
C SER A 662 149.71 -139.69 -25.86
N ASN A 663 149.94 -138.78 -24.90
CA ASN A 663 151.26 -138.53 -24.32
C ASN A 663 151.79 -139.72 -23.50
N ARG A 664 150.94 -140.49 -22.79
CA ARG A 664 151.38 -141.69 -22.05
C ARG A 664 151.85 -142.84 -22.95
N TYR A 665 151.31 -142.98 -24.16
CA TYR A 665 151.73 -144.00 -25.12
C TYR A 665 153.04 -143.63 -25.82
N THR A 666 153.23 -142.35 -26.13
CA THR A 666 154.47 -141.83 -26.73
C THR A 666 155.63 -141.79 -25.72
N ASP A 667 155.38 -141.44 -24.44
CA ASP A 667 156.42 -141.40 -23.39
C ASP A 667 157.00 -142.79 -23.02
N MET A 668 156.23 -143.87 -23.14
CA MET A 668 156.76 -145.24 -22.96
C MET A 668 157.71 -145.67 -24.07
N ARG A 669 157.44 -145.28 -25.33
CA ARG A 669 158.32 -145.56 -26.47
C ARG A 669 159.55 -144.65 -26.48
N PHE A 670 159.41 -143.40 -26.03
CA PHE A 670 160.51 -142.43 -25.96
C PHE A 670 161.51 -142.74 -24.84
N ASN A 671 161.07 -143.30 -23.70
CA ASN A 671 161.98 -143.71 -22.61
C ASN A 671 162.83 -144.95 -22.95
N GLN A 672 162.36 -145.86 -23.81
CA GLN A 672 163.21 -146.96 -24.31
C GLN A 672 164.25 -146.50 -25.34
N LEU A 673 163.98 -145.41 -26.08
CA LEU A 673 164.94 -144.80 -27.00
C LEU A 673 165.95 -143.89 -26.27
N ALA A 674 165.55 -143.24 -25.17
CA ALA A 674 166.42 -142.39 -24.36
C ALA A 674 167.57 -143.14 -23.67
N ASN A 675 167.35 -144.38 -23.20
CA ASN A 675 168.42 -145.19 -22.61
C ASN A 675 169.47 -145.66 -23.64
N GLY A 676 169.10 -145.86 -24.91
CA GLY A 676 170.05 -146.19 -25.97
C GLY A 676 170.92 -145.00 -26.45
N VAL A 677 170.49 -143.76 -26.20
CA VAL A 677 171.18 -142.54 -26.64
C VAL A 677 172.20 -142.02 -25.62
N GLU A 678 172.04 -142.35 -24.33
CA GLU A 678 173.02 -142.02 -23.28
C GLU A 678 174.26 -142.95 -23.34
N GLU A 679 174.07 -144.22 -23.75
CA GLU A 679 175.13 -145.22 -23.88
C GLU A 679 176.01 -144.98 -25.13
N ALA A 680 175.40 -144.60 -26.27
CA ALA A 680 176.11 -144.20 -27.49
C ALA A 680 176.97 -142.93 -27.32
N LYS A 681 176.60 -142.03 -26.40
CA LYS A 681 177.40 -140.84 -26.06
C LYS A 681 178.62 -141.17 -25.20
N LYS A 682 178.65 -142.31 -24.52
CA LYS A 682 179.76 -142.77 -23.69
C LYS A 682 180.83 -143.50 -24.52
N GLU A 683 180.41 -144.38 -25.45
CA GLU A 683 181.32 -145.05 -26.40
C GLU A 683 182.03 -144.06 -27.35
N ALA A 684 181.31 -143.05 -27.85
CA ALA A 684 181.89 -142.05 -28.76
C ALA A 684 182.98 -141.18 -28.10
N ARG A 685 182.94 -141.01 -26.77
CA ARG A 685 183.95 -140.23 -26.03
C ARG A 685 185.22 -141.04 -25.75
N GLN A 686 185.09 -142.34 -25.49
CA GLN A 686 186.23 -143.24 -25.28
C GLN A 686 187.00 -143.50 -26.57
N ALA A 687 186.31 -143.64 -27.71
CA ALA A 687 186.96 -143.83 -29.01
C ALA A 687 187.85 -142.63 -29.43
N ALA A 688 187.42 -141.40 -29.12
CA ALA A 688 188.19 -140.20 -29.43
C ALA A 688 189.48 -140.05 -28.59
N ALA A 689 189.44 -140.45 -27.31
CA ALA A 689 190.62 -140.44 -26.44
C ALA A 689 191.67 -141.47 -26.87
N ILE A 690 191.24 -142.65 -27.35
CA ILE A 690 192.13 -143.70 -27.86
C ILE A 690 192.83 -143.27 -29.17
N GLY A 691 192.12 -142.59 -30.08
CA GLY A 691 192.70 -142.06 -31.31
C GLY A 691 193.80 -141.01 -31.08
N LEU A 692 193.65 -140.17 -30.04
CA LEU A 692 194.65 -139.20 -29.60
C LEU A 692 195.87 -139.85 -28.92
N ALA A 693 195.69 -141.00 -28.29
CA ALA A 693 196.78 -141.75 -27.66
C ALA A 693 197.66 -142.45 -28.71
N ALA A 694 197.05 -143.01 -29.76
CA ALA A 694 197.76 -143.74 -30.81
C ALA A 694 198.59 -142.84 -31.74
N SER A 695 198.18 -141.59 -31.99
CA SER A 695 198.89 -140.66 -32.88
C SER A 695 200.16 -140.05 -32.28
N ASN A 696 200.37 -140.19 -30.97
CA ASN A 696 201.56 -139.73 -30.26
C ASN A 696 202.68 -140.78 -30.17
N LEU A 697 202.50 -141.94 -30.81
CA LEU A 697 203.53 -142.97 -30.89
C LEU A 697 204.56 -142.58 -31.95
N ARG A 698 205.73 -142.12 -31.51
CA ARG A 698 206.91 -141.86 -32.36
C ARG A 698 207.88 -143.02 -32.29
N TYR A 699 208.30 -143.52 -33.43
CA TYR A 699 209.35 -144.55 -33.56
C TYR A 699 210.66 -143.91 -34.04
N PHE A 700 211.78 -144.55 -33.71
CA PHE A 700 213.11 -144.13 -34.13
C PHE A 700 213.47 -144.77 -35.48
N ASP A 701 214.09 -144.02 -36.39
CA ASP A 701 214.30 -144.41 -37.81
C ASP A 701 215.70 -145.01 -38.10
N GLU A 702 216.39 -145.60 -37.12
CA GLU A 702 217.68 -146.27 -37.37
C GLU A 702 217.49 -147.68 -37.99
N PRO A 703 218.16 -148.02 -39.10
CA PRO A 703 218.00 -149.34 -39.75
C PRO A 703 218.35 -150.51 -38.82
N GLY A 704 217.45 -151.48 -38.70
CA GLY A 704 217.60 -152.69 -37.87
C GLY A 704 217.10 -152.57 -36.42
N SER A 705 216.50 -151.44 -36.02
CA SER A 705 216.10 -151.18 -34.63
C SER A 705 214.66 -151.61 -34.28
N ILE A 706 214.45 -152.10 -33.05
CA ILE A 706 213.14 -152.25 -32.39
C ILE A 706 212.92 -151.03 -31.49
N GLY A 707 211.82 -150.30 -31.72
CA GLY A 707 211.37 -149.19 -30.89
C GLY A 707 210.02 -149.48 -30.24
N VAL A 708 209.93 -149.27 -28.92
CA VAL A 708 208.66 -149.29 -28.19
C VAL A 708 208.28 -147.85 -27.87
N ALA A 709 207.13 -147.40 -28.35
CA ALA A 709 206.60 -146.07 -28.14
C ALA A 709 205.38 -146.14 -27.20
N PHE A 710 205.22 -145.08 -26.42
CA PHE A 710 204.09 -144.89 -25.51
C PHE A 710 203.44 -143.54 -25.83
N GLY A 711 202.12 -143.52 -25.95
CA GLY A 711 201.34 -142.33 -26.28
C GLY A 711 200.08 -142.27 -25.42
N SER A 712 199.71 -141.07 -24.98
CA SER A 712 198.52 -140.85 -24.14
C SER A 712 197.59 -139.82 -24.78
N GLY A 713 196.29 -140.01 -24.60
CA GLY A 713 195.24 -139.16 -25.17
C GLY A 713 194.12 -138.89 -24.17
N TYR A 714 193.63 -137.66 -24.16
CA TYR A 714 192.56 -137.21 -23.27
C TYR A 714 191.56 -136.35 -24.04
N TRP A 715 190.25 -136.63 -23.88
CA TRP A 715 189.21 -135.81 -24.49
C TRP A 715 187.92 -135.80 -23.66
N LYS A 716 187.50 -134.60 -23.24
CA LYS A 716 186.25 -134.29 -22.52
C LYS A 716 185.86 -135.28 -21.40
N GLY A 717 186.78 -135.58 -20.48
CA GLY A 717 186.50 -136.35 -19.27
C GLY A 717 187.01 -137.80 -19.26
N GLU A 718 187.40 -138.35 -20.42
CA GLU A 718 187.89 -139.73 -20.55
C GLU A 718 189.38 -139.73 -21.00
N SER A 719 190.20 -140.61 -20.41
CA SER A 719 191.65 -140.73 -20.65
C SER A 719 192.01 -142.12 -21.19
N ALA A 720 192.89 -142.22 -22.19
CA ALA A 720 193.38 -143.48 -22.74
C ALA A 720 194.90 -143.47 -22.94
N VAL A 721 195.54 -144.64 -22.79
CA VAL A 721 196.98 -144.86 -22.99
C VAL A 721 197.17 -145.93 -24.05
N ALA A 722 198.02 -145.67 -25.04
CA ALA A 722 198.37 -146.57 -26.13
C ALA A 722 199.86 -146.92 -26.08
N MET A 723 200.16 -148.19 -26.32
CA MET A 723 201.51 -148.76 -26.31
C MET A 723 201.73 -149.45 -27.65
N GLY A 724 202.81 -149.13 -28.35
CA GLY A 724 203.11 -149.72 -29.65
C GLY A 724 204.58 -150.11 -29.77
N ALA A 725 204.85 -151.29 -30.33
CA ALA A 725 206.19 -151.79 -30.62
C ALA A 725 206.34 -151.90 -32.13
N GLY A 726 207.35 -151.22 -32.68
CA GLY A 726 207.66 -151.16 -34.10
C GLY A 726 209.10 -151.59 -34.36
N TYR A 727 209.31 -152.36 -35.41
CA TYR A 727 210.63 -152.80 -35.87
C TYR A 727 210.88 -152.17 -37.25
N THR A 728 212.00 -151.48 -37.40
CA THR A 728 212.40 -150.81 -38.65
C THR A 728 213.31 -151.75 -39.46
N SER A 729 212.80 -152.21 -40.60
CA SER A 729 213.38 -153.17 -41.54
C SER A 729 214.68 -152.66 -42.21
N GLU A 730 215.59 -153.54 -42.65
CA GLU A 730 216.85 -153.17 -43.33
C GLU A 730 216.71 -152.66 -44.79
N SER A 731 215.51 -152.60 -45.37
CA SER A 731 215.27 -151.82 -46.61
C SER A 731 215.00 -150.33 -46.34
N GLY A 732 214.93 -149.92 -45.07
CA GLY A 732 214.19 -148.74 -44.64
C GLY A 732 212.75 -149.10 -44.30
#